data_AF-A0A4R7SXS8-F1
#
_entry.id   AF-A0A4R7SXS8-F1
#
_cell.length_a   1.000
_cell.length_b   1.000
_cell.length_c   1.000
_cell.angle_alpha   90.00
_cell.angle_beta   90.00
_cell.angle_gamma   90.00
#
_symmetry.space_group_name_H-M   'P 1'
#
loop_
_entity.id
_entity.type
_entity.pdbx_description
1 polymer ?
#
loop_
_entity_poly.entity_id
_entity_poly.type
_entity_poly.pdbx_seq_one_letter_code
_entity_poly.pdbx_strand_id
1 'polypeptide(L)'
;MTDSQPKPTSDPGMDGSFTEALVRTGRFFTRGTVSDDLRTITKAGGREADDFYRDRWSHDKVVRSTHGVNCTGSCSWKVYVKDGIITWETQQTDYPSVGPDSPEYEPRGCPRGAAFSWYTYSPTRVRYPYVRGVLLQMFREAKAQYGGDPVRAWEHIVENPLRAKAYKSARGKGGLVRASWDEASEIVAAAHVHTIKKYGPDRVAGFSPIPAMSMVSHASGARFVNLIGGSMLSFYDWYADLPVASPQVFGDQTDVPESGDWWNAGYLIMWGSNLPVTRTPDAHWMTEARYRGQKVVAVAPDYADNVKFADEWLPAKPGTDAALAMAMGHVVLREFFVDRETPYFTGYVKTYTDLPYLVRLEESADGEYTAGKFLTAADLADHSGDENAAFKTVLLDSRSGAPVVPNGSLGHRYGEAGVGKWNLELGDVDPALSLLATATESVVVRMPRFDTPDGAAADLPRGVPVQRVEGHLVTTVFDLLLAQYGVGRSQHGSALPGTWPTGKNKGYDDASSPYTPAWQEAITGVPAATAARIGREFARNAEESKGRSMIVMGAGTNHWFHSDTIYRAFLTLTNLTGCQGVNGGGWAHYVGQEKVRPITGYTQIANALDWNRPPRNMIQTAYWYLHTNQFRYDQFGADTLSATTGKGRLAGRSTADVIAQSARMGWMPSYPTFDRNPLDLSDDAAAAGQPVGEYVVQQLKAGELGFAGEDPDAPGNYPRILSIWRANLLGSSGKGNEYFLKHLLGTDSSLRAAETPEELRPVDVTWRDHAPEGKLDLLMTIDFRQTSTTIFSDVVLPAATWYEKHDLSTTDMHPFVHSFNPAIAPPWQTRTDWDAWQTIAEKFSKLAVTHLGVRKDVVAVPLTHDTPDAMANPHGVVRDWKKGECEPIPGVTMPKLVEVERDYGAIADKLNALGPLVDTLGATTKGVTFDLTKPVDYLRAKNGAVRGGVADGRPSLQKDVHVCEAILALSGTTNGHLATQGFKTLEKRTGVRLADLAEEHQGKQITFADTQGPPVPVITSPEWSGSETGGRRYSPFTVNVERKKPWHTLTGRMHFYLDHDWMTELGEGLPVYRPPLNLAALFAEPALGSVSDGSAGQVEGLTVRYLTPHNKWSIHSEYQDNLFMLSLSRGGQNIWMSDRDAAKVGIEDNDWIEAVNRNGVVVARAIVSHRMPEGTVYMYHAQDRLIDVPLAETSGKRGGIHNSLTRLLVKPSHLIGAYAQLTFAFNYLGPTGNQRDEVTIIRKRSQEVTY
;
A
#
# COMPACT_ATOMS: atom_id res chain seq x y z
N MET A 1 58.61 -56.70 -36.96
CA MET A 1 59.00 -58.09 -36.64
C MET A 1 57.72 -58.85 -36.35
N THR A 2 57.61 -60.02 -36.99
CA THR A 2 56.92 -61.24 -36.57
C THR A 2 56.35 -61.22 -35.14
N ASP A 3 55.17 -61.76 -34.84
CA ASP A 3 54.74 -63.10 -35.21
C ASP A 3 53.24 -63.29 -34.92
N SER A 4 52.62 -64.15 -35.72
CA SER A 4 51.30 -64.71 -35.52
C SER A 4 51.26 -65.64 -34.31
N GLN A 5 50.18 -65.61 -33.50
CA GLN A 5 49.55 -66.81 -32.94
C GLN A 5 48.07 -66.54 -32.58
N PRO A 6 47.19 -67.55 -32.75
CA PRO A 6 45.74 -67.40 -32.68
C PRO A 6 45.23 -67.56 -31.24
N LYS A 7 44.17 -66.82 -30.88
CA LYS A 7 43.42 -67.07 -29.64
C LYS A 7 41.90 -67.01 -29.86
N PRO A 8 41.15 -67.77 -29.06
CA PRO A 8 39.97 -68.50 -29.47
C PRO A 8 38.71 -67.65 -29.43
N THR A 9 37.78 -67.96 -30.33
CA THR A 9 36.40 -67.52 -30.30
C THR A 9 35.69 -68.11 -29.08
N SER A 10 35.68 -67.37 -27.97
CA SER A 10 34.64 -67.52 -26.95
C SER A 10 34.03 -66.14 -26.76
N ASP A 11 32.98 -65.87 -27.54
CA ASP A 11 32.14 -64.69 -27.33
C ASP A 11 31.55 -64.77 -25.91
N PRO A 12 31.66 -63.72 -25.08
CA PRO A 12 31.17 -63.73 -23.71
C PRO A 12 29.66 -63.51 -23.69
N GLY A 13 28.89 -64.50 -24.14
CA GLY A 13 27.44 -64.53 -23.98
C GLY A 13 27.05 -65.07 -22.59
N MET A 14 26.20 -64.34 -21.86
CA MET A 14 25.66 -64.79 -20.55
C MET A 14 24.60 -65.91 -20.65
N ASP A 15 24.35 -66.44 -21.84
CA ASP A 15 23.24 -67.34 -22.16
C ASP A 15 23.77 -68.74 -22.52
N GLY A 16 23.12 -69.80 -22.03
CA GLY A 16 23.41 -71.17 -22.47
C GLY A 16 22.90 -71.45 -23.89
N SER A 17 23.37 -72.52 -24.53
CA SER A 17 23.01 -72.88 -25.92
C SER A 17 21.50 -72.99 -26.18
N PHE A 18 20.72 -73.39 -25.17
CA PHE A 18 19.26 -73.41 -25.25
C PHE A 18 18.64 -72.01 -25.23
N THR A 19 19.17 -71.10 -24.41
CA THR A 19 18.74 -69.71 -24.35
C THR A 19 19.07 -68.97 -25.64
N GLU A 20 20.28 -69.17 -26.20
CA GLU A 20 20.63 -68.64 -27.52
C GLU A 20 19.71 -69.16 -28.63
N ALA A 21 19.36 -70.45 -28.60
CA ALA A 21 18.43 -71.03 -29.57
C ALA A 21 17.03 -70.43 -29.44
N LEU A 22 16.53 -70.20 -28.22
CA LEU A 22 15.23 -69.54 -27.99
C LEU A 22 15.22 -68.09 -28.47
N VAL A 23 16.26 -67.31 -28.12
CA VAL A 23 16.42 -65.92 -28.55
C VAL A 23 16.51 -65.84 -30.09
N ARG A 24 17.29 -66.74 -30.72
CA ARG A 24 17.40 -66.85 -32.18
C ARG A 24 16.12 -67.29 -32.86
N THR A 25 15.27 -68.07 -32.19
CA THR A 25 13.96 -68.48 -32.74
C THR A 25 12.92 -67.35 -32.61
N GLY A 26 13.03 -66.51 -31.58
CA GLY A 26 12.16 -65.35 -31.35
C GLY A 26 12.05 -64.39 -32.54
N ARG A 27 13.12 -64.27 -33.35
CA ARG A 27 13.14 -63.46 -34.59
C ARG A 27 12.13 -63.90 -35.66
N PHE A 28 11.67 -65.15 -35.62
CA PHE A 28 10.71 -65.69 -36.59
C PHE A 28 9.24 -65.49 -36.16
N PHE A 29 9.00 -65.21 -34.87
CA PHE A 29 7.64 -65.06 -34.32
C PHE A 29 7.20 -63.60 -34.17
N THR A 30 8.07 -62.64 -34.46
CA THR A 30 7.78 -61.21 -34.33
C THR A 30 8.07 -60.45 -35.63
N ARG A 31 7.17 -59.57 -36.05
CA ARG A 31 7.40 -58.67 -37.19
C ARG A 31 8.22 -57.46 -36.69
N GLY A 32 9.50 -57.40 -37.06
CA GLY A 32 10.44 -56.33 -36.72
C GLY A 32 11.86 -56.64 -37.18
N THR A 33 12.73 -55.64 -37.22
CA THR A 33 14.17 -55.84 -37.45
C THR A 33 14.81 -56.14 -36.11
N VAL A 34 15.30 -57.36 -35.95
CA VAL A 34 16.02 -57.76 -34.73
C VAL A 34 17.49 -57.36 -34.87
N SER A 35 18.10 -56.82 -33.81
CA SER A 35 19.53 -56.51 -33.80
C SER A 35 20.40 -57.77 -33.97
N ASP A 36 21.65 -57.60 -34.39
CA ASP A 36 22.59 -58.70 -34.64
C ASP A 36 22.85 -59.56 -33.38
N ASP A 37 22.82 -58.94 -32.19
CA ASP A 37 22.91 -59.62 -30.89
C ASP A 37 21.60 -60.29 -30.45
N LEU A 38 20.53 -60.14 -31.25
CA LEU A 38 19.20 -60.69 -31.04
C LEU A 38 18.44 -60.17 -29.82
N ARG A 39 18.92 -59.11 -29.14
CA ARG A 39 18.36 -58.62 -27.87
C ARG A 39 17.42 -57.42 -27.99
N THR A 40 17.40 -56.75 -29.13
CA THR A 40 16.47 -55.65 -29.39
C THR A 40 15.67 -55.92 -30.67
N ILE A 41 14.42 -55.46 -30.69
CA ILE A 41 13.55 -55.55 -31.87
C ILE A 41 13.10 -54.14 -32.22
N THR A 42 13.55 -53.62 -33.36
CA THR A 42 13.09 -52.35 -33.91
C THR A 42 11.86 -52.59 -34.78
N LYS A 43 10.77 -51.89 -34.47
CA LYS A 43 9.54 -51.89 -35.26
C LYS A 43 9.33 -50.52 -35.90
N ALA A 44 8.78 -50.49 -37.11
CA ALA A 44 8.31 -49.27 -37.76
C ALA A 44 6.77 -49.26 -37.75
N GLY A 45 6.16 -48.16 -37.29
CA GLY A 45 4.71 -47.99 -37.15
C GLY A 45 4.14 -48.39 -35.77
N GLY A 46 2.81 -48.37 -35.61
CA GLY A 46 2.14 -48.73 -34.35
C GLY A 46 2.18 -47.63 -33.29
N ARG A 47 2.30 -46.36 -33.73
CA ARG A 47 2.40 -45.16 -32.87
C ARG A 47 1.21 -44.21 -33.05
N GLU A 48 0.12 -44.67 -33.66
CA GLU A 48 -1.09 -43.89 -33.91
C GLU A 48 -1.76 -43.47 -32.59
N ALA A 49 -1.55 -44.22 -31.51
CA ALA A 49 -2.00 -43.83 -30.17
C ALA A 49 -1.37 -42.52 -29.66
N ASP A 50 -0.20 -42.12 -30.18
CA ASP A 50 0.42 -40.83 -29.84
C ASP A 50 -0.44 -39.64 -30.34
N ASP A 51 -1.28 -39.84 -31.37
CA ASP A 51 -2.11 -38.77 -31.95
C ASP A 51 -3.12 -38.22 -30.94
N PHE A 52 -3.57 -39.05 -29.99
CA PHE A 52 -4.42 -38.61 -28.89
C PHE A 52 -3.78 -37.47 -28.07
N TYR A 53 -2.48 -37.60 -27.75
CA TYR A 53 -1.74 -36.57 -27.01
C TYR A 53 -1.36 -35.37 -27.88
N ARG A 54 -1.05 -35.61 -29.17
CA ARG A 54 -0.79 -34.51 -30.12
C ARG A 54 -2.03 -33.65 -30.32
N ASP A 55 -3.19 -34.27 -30.48
CA ASP A 55 -4.47 -33.58 -30.57
C ASP A 55 -4.79 -32.83 -29.28
N ARG A 56 -4.55 -33.43 -28.10
CA ARG A 56 -4.72 -32.73 -26.81
C ARG A 56 -3.91 -31.42 -26.75
N TRP A 57 -2.70 -31.39 -27.30
CA TRP A 57 -1.84 -30.20 -27.32
C TRP A 57 -2.20 -29.19 -28.41
N SER A 58 -2.75 -29.64 -29.55
CA SER A 58 -3.20 -28.73 -30.60
C SER A 58 -4.34 -27.84 -30.12
N HIS A 59 -4.43 -26.64 -30.67
CA HIS A 59 -5.32 -25.57 -30.25
C HIS A 59 -5.70 -24.70 -31.45
N ASP A 60 -6.82 -23.99 -31.35
CA ASP A 60 -7.38 -23.16 -32.41
C ASP A 60 -6.59 -21.85 -32.55
N LYS A 61 -6.24 -21.24 -31.42
CA LYS A 61 -5.51 -19.98 -31.34
C LYS A 61 -4.87 -19.76 -29.96
N VAL A 62 -3.94 -18.82 -29.93
CA VAL A 62 -3.30 -18.30 -28.71
C VAL A 62 -3.55 -16.80 -28.62
N VAL A 63 -3.96 -16.31 -27.45
CA VAL A 63 -4.22 -14.90 -27.21
C VAL A 63 -3.33 -14.41 -26.06
N ARG A 64 -2.74 -13.22 -26.22
CA ARG A 64 -2.01 -12.57 -25.13
C ARG A 64 -2.99 -12.02 -24.11
N SER A 65 -2.81 -12.33 -22.84
CA SER A 65 -3.45 -11.59 -21.75
C SER A 65 -2.56 -11.57 -20.50
N THR A 66 -3.08 -11.07 -19.40
CA THR A 66 -2.41 -10.98 -18.10
C THR A 66 -3.42 -11.18 -16.98
N HIS A 67 -3.00 -11.02 -15.72
CA HIS A 67 -3.79 -11.27 -14.53
C HIS A 67 -4.03 -9.98 -13.76
N GLY A 68 -5.31 -9.60 -13.60
CA GLY A 68 -5.75 -8.41 -12.88
C GLY A 68 -5.87 -8.66 -11.38
N VAL A 69 -4.76 -9.10 -10.76
CA VAL A 69 -4.68 -9.43 -9.34
C VAL A 69 -3.47 -8.76 -8.69
N ASN A 70 -3.62 -8.34 -7.44
CA ASN A 70 -2.62 -7.58 -6.69
C ASN A 70 -1.41 -8.45 -6.28
N CYS A 71 -0.55 -8.78 -7.24
CA CYS A 71 0.57 -9.69 -7.04
C CYS A 71 1.95 -9.10 -7.33
N THR A 72 2.01 -7.89 -7.90
CA THR A 72 3.21 -7.25 -8.49
C THR A 72 3.78 -7.97 -9.72
N GLY A 73 3.24 -9.14 -10.08
CA GLY A 73 3.80 -9.94 -11.16
C GLY A 73 3.68 -9.29 -12.53
N SER A 74 2.51 -8.72 -12.87
CA SER A 74 2.21 -8.18 -14.21
C SER A 74 2.76 -9.08 -15.35
N CYS A 75 2.54 -10.39 -15.21
CA CYS A 75 3.08 -11.39 -16.13
C CYS A 75 2.19 -11.49 -17.38
N SER A 76 2.80 -11.53 -18.57
CA SER A 76 2.10 -11.73 -19.83
C SER A 76 2.00 -13.24 -20.13
N TRP A 77 0.82 -13.69 -20.55
CA TRP A 77 0.48 -15.11 -20.74
C TRP A 77 -0.05 -15.37 -22.15
N LYS A 78 0.25 -16.56 -22.65
CA LYS A 78 -0.37 -17.23 -23.80
C LYS A 78 -1.61 -17.96 -23.30
N VAL A 79 -2.79 -17.49 -23.67
CA VAL A 79 -4.07 -18.13 -23.35
C VAL A 79 -4.49 -18.99 -24.53
N TYR A 80 -4.62 -20.30 -24.31
CA TYR A 80 -4.94 -21.26 -25.36
C TYR A 80 -6.45 -21.46 -25.46
N VAL A 81 -6.95 -21.40 -26.69
CA VAL A 81 -8.34 -21.71 -27.03
C VAL A 81 -8.35 -22.97 -27.87
N LYS A 82 -9.14 -23.97 -27.46
CA LYS A 82 -9.42 -25.17 -28.24
C LYS A 82 -10.93 -25.42 -28.23
N ASP A 83 -11.51 -25.76 -29.37
CA ASP A 83 -12.94 -25.96 -29.55
C ASP A 83 -13.77 -24.74 -29.08
N GLY A 84 -13.23 -23.53 -29.30
CA GLY A 84 -13.87 -22.27 -28.91
C GLY A 84 -13.95 -22.00 -27.40
N ILE A 85 -13.30 -22.80 -26.55
CA ILE A 85 -13.23 -22.60 -25.10
C ILE A 85 -11.78 -22.39 -24.62
N ILE A 86 -11.61 -21.69 -23.51
CA ILE A 86 -10.30 -21.52 -22.87
C ILE A 86 -9.92 -22.84 -22.20
N THR A 87 -8.73 -23.38 -22.49
CA THR A 87 -8.32 -24.68 -21.95
C THR A 87 -7.19 -24.58 -20.93
N TRP A 88 -6.13 -23.83 -21.22
CA TRP A 88 -4.99 -23.62 -20.33
C TRP A 88 -4.22 -22.34 -20.72
N GLU A 89 -3.20 -22.02 -19.94
CA GLU A 89 -2.26 -20.93 -20.20
C GLU A 89 -0.80 -21.38 -20.04
N THR A 90 0.10 -20.72 -20.77
CA THR A 90 1.56 -20.78 -20.53
C THR A 90 2.11 -19.37 -20.56
N GLN A 91 3.26 -19.10 -19.95
CA GLN A 91 3.82 -17.75 -19.99
C GLN A 91 4.21 -17.31 -21.41
N GLN A 92 4.17 -16.00 -21.64
CA GLN A 92 4.90 -15.38 -22.74
C GLN A 92 6.38 -15.27 -22.38
N THR A 93 7.24 -15.29 -23.39
CA THR A 93 8.70 -15.24 -23.22
C THR A 93 9.34 -14.18 -24.13
N ASP A 94 8.53 -13.24 -24.61
CA ASP A 94 8.92 -12.24 -25.59
C ASP A 94 9.03 -10.84 -24.98
N TYR A 95 9.39 -10.76 -23.70
CA TYR A 95 9.75 -9.49 -23.08
C TYR A 95 10.94 -8.86 -23.81
N PRO A 96 10.99 -7.52 -23.97
CA PRO A 96 12.14 -6.85 -24.55
C PRO A 96 13.42 -7.21 -23.78
N SER A 97 14.49 -7.53 -24.52
CA SER A 97 15.77 -7.91 -23.93
C SER A 97 16.32 -6.80 -23.02
N VAL A 98 16.89 -7.20 -21.89
CA VAL A 98 17.59 -6.29 -20.98
C VAL A 98 19.07 -6.08 -21.32
N GLY A 99 19.56 -6.76 -22.36
CA GLY A 99 20.96 -6.73 -22.79
C GLY A 99 21.76 -7.96 -22.34
N PRO A 100 22.97 -8.17 -22.91
CA PRO A 100 23.72 -9.43 -22.78
C PRO A 100 24.36 -9.66 -21.40
N ASP A 101 24.45 -8.64 -20.55
CA ASP A 101 25.16 -8.68 -19.27
C ASP A 101 24.26 -8.99 -18.07
N SER A 102 22.99 -9.32 -18.31
CA SER A 102 21.97 -9.62 -17.30
C SER A 102 21.05 -10.75 -17.78
N PRO A 103 20.45 -11.53 -16.87
CA PRO A 103 19.41 -12.49 -17.23
C PRO A 103 18.18 -11.80 -17.80
N GLU A 104 17.35 -12.52 -18.56
CA GLU A 104 16.12 -11.97 -19.12
C GLU A 104 14.95 -12.04 -18.13
N TYR A 105 13.90 -11.25 -18.38
CA TYR A 105 12.67 -11.31 -17.57
C TYR A 105 11.87 -12.60 -17.77
N GLU A 106 12.02 -13.27 -18.90
CA GLU A 106 11.27 -14.49 -19.21
C GLU A 106 11.65 -15.64 -18.26
N PRO A 107 10.72 -16.56 -17.95
CA PRO A 107 9.31 -16.59 -18.39
C PRO A 107 8.36 -15.83 -17.45
N ARG A 108 8.83 -15.26 -16.33
CA ARG A 108 7.98 -14.81 -15.21
C ARG A 108 6.95 -15.90 -14.81
N GLY A 109 5.75 -15.49 -14.45
CA GLY A 109 4.66 -16.37 -14.04
C GLY A 109 4.75 -16.87 -12.59
N CYS A 110 3.71 -17.54 -12.13
CA CYS A 110 3.65 -18.16 -10.80
C CYS A 110 2.59 -19.29 -10.81
N PRO A 111 2.60 -20.21 -9.82
CA PRO A 111 1.65 -21.32 -9.79
C PRO A 111 0.18 -20.88 -9.71
N ARG A 112 -0.10 -19.72 -9.11
CA ARG A 112 -1.46 -19.15 -9.07
C ARG A 112 -1.94 -18.78 -10.47
N GLY A 113 -1.13 -17.99 -11.18
CA GLY A 113 -1.46 -17.55 -12.55
C GLY A 113 -1.60 -18.72 -13.53
N ALA A 114 -0.81 -19.78 -13.36
CA ALA A 114 -0.91 -21.00 -14.18
C ALA A 114 -2.21 -21.81 -13.95
N ALA A 115 -3.00 -21.46 -12.94
CA ALA A 115 -4.26 -22.12 -12.58
C ALA A 115 -5.49 -21.24 -12.86
N PHE A 116 -5.34 -20.08 -13.49
CA PHE A 116 -6.43 -19.11 -13.63
C PHE A 116 -7.54 -19.59 -14.58
N SER A 117 -7.20 -20.26 -15.67
CA SER A 117 -8.18 -20.80 -16.64
C SER A 117 -9.33 -21.60 -16.00
N TRP A 118 -9.09 -22.24 -14.84
CA TRP A 118 -10.10 -22.94 -14.04
C TRP A 118 -11.35 -22.08 -13.76
N TYR A 119 -11.18 -20.81 -13.41
CA TYR A 119 -12.28 -19.92 -13.02
C TYR A 119 -13.30 -19.68 -14.12
N THR A 120 -12.87 -19.75 -15.39
CA THR A 120 -13.72 -19.45 -16.54
C THR A 120 -15.00 -20.28 -16.50
N TYR A 121 -14.90 -21.55 -16.12
CA TYR A 121 -16.00 -22.51 -16.12
C TYR A 121 -16.22 -23.19 -14.75
N SER A 122 -15.61 -22.66 -13.69
CA SER A 122 -15.67 -23.27 -12.37
C SER A 122 -17.08 -23.27 -11.77
N PRO A 123 -17.32 -24.10 -10.75
CA PRO A 123 -18.55 -24.03 -9.93
C PRO A 123 -18.72 -22.70 -9.19
N THR A 124 -17.63 -21.95 -8.96
CA THR A 124 -17.67 -20.67 -8.23
C THR A 124 -17.95 -19.47 -9.14
N ARG A 125 -17.97 -19.65 -10.47
CA ARG A 125 -18.25 -18.59 -11.46
C ARG A 125 -19.60 -17.91 -11.23
N VAL A 126 -19.60 -16.58 -11.13
CA VAL A 126 -20.81 -15.74 -11.16
C VAL A 126 -21.25 -15.58 -12.62
N ARG A 127 -22.42 -16.13 -12.96
CA ARG A 127 -22.89 -16.25 -14.36
C ARG A 127 -23.95 -15.22 -14.75
N TYR A 128 -24.73 -14.76 -13.78
CA TYR A 128 -25.88 -13.88 -13.96
C TYR A 128 -25.86 -12.79 -12.88
N PRO A 129 -26.59 -11.68 -13.06
CA PRO A 129 -26.93 -10.80 -11.95
C PRO A 129 -27.71 -11.58 -10.89
N TYR A 130 -27.35 -11.38 -9.62
CA TYR A 130 -28.06 -11.93 -8.48
C TYR A 130 -28.48 -10.82 -7.53
N VAL A 131 -29.69 -10.91 -6.99
CA VAL A 131 -30.21 -9.99 -5.97
C VAL A 131 -30.69 -10.80 -4.78
N ARG A 132 -30.55 -10.28 -3.55
CA ARG A 132 -31.14 -10.90 -2.36
C ARG A 132 -32.66 -11.02 -2.55
N GLY A 133 -33.20 -12.23 -2.50
CA GLY A 133 -34.59 -12.50 -2.86
C GLY A 133 -35.61 -11.67 -2.08
N VAL A 134 -35.38 -11.50 -0.77
CA VAL A 134 -36.23 -10.66 0.10
C VAL A 134 -36.23 -9.20 -0.38
N LEU A 135 -35.08 -8.64 -0.74
CA LEU A 135 -34.98 -7.28 -1.28
C LEU A 135 -35.68 -7.18 -2.64
N LEU A 136 -35.41 -8.14 -3.54
CA LEU A 136 -35.98 -8.15 -4.89
C LEU A 136 -37.51 -8.20 -4.86
N GLN A 137 -38.08 -9.03 -3.98
CA GLN A 137 -39.52 -9.11 -3.79
C GLN A 137 -40.10 -7.77 -3.32
N MET A 138 -39.55 -7.20 -2.23
CA MET A 138 -40.01 -5.91 -1.72
C MET A 138 -39.89 -4.80 -2.76
N PHE A 139 -38.81 -4.79 -3.56
CA PHE A 139 -38.62 -3.80 -4.61
C PHE A 139 -39.66 -3.91 -5.73
N ARG A 140 -39.98 -5.13 -6.18
CA ARG A 140 -41.03 -5.36 -7.19
C ARG A 140 -42.41 -4.92 -6.70
N GLU A 141 -42.76 -5.27 -5.47
CA GLU A 141 -44.02 -4.89 -4.83
C GLU A 141 -44.12 -3.37 -4.65
N ALA A 142 -43.08 -2.74 -4.12
CA ALA A 142 -43.03 -1.29 -3.94
C ALA A 142 -43.07 -0.56 -5.29
N LYS A 143 -42.32 -1.01 -6.30
CA LYS A 143 -42.33 -0.40 -7.63
C LYS A 143 -43.74 -0.46 -8.26
N ALA A 144 -44.46 -1.56 -8.11
CA ALA A 144 -45.85 -1.66 -8.56
C ALA A 144 -46.77 -0.67 -7.81
N GLN A 145 -46.58 -0.50 -6.51
CA GLN A 145 -47.35 0.44 -5.69
C GLN A 145 -47.10 1.91 -6.05
N TYR A 146 -45.86 2.28 -6.37
CA TYR A 146 -45.45 3.66 -6.68
C TYR A 146 -45.46 3.98 -8.18
N GLY A 147 -46.40 3.39 -8.93
CA GLY A 147 -46.62 3.73 -10.34
C GLY A 147 -45.43 3.44 -11.25
N GLY A 148 -44.54 2.53 -10.85
CA GLY A 148 -43.33 2.19 -11.60
C GLY A 148 -42.09 3.02 -11.24
N ASP A 149 -42.16 4.02 -10.35
CA ASP A 149 -40.99 4.83 -9.96
C ASP A 149 -40.03 4.03 -9.05
N PRO A 150 -38.83 3.67 -9.54
CA PRO A 150 -37.91 2.85 -8.77
C PRO A 150 -37.26 3.61 -7.60
N VAL A 151 -37.13 4.94 -7.67
CA VAL A 151 -36.55 5.76 -6.58
C VAL A 151 -37.50 5.80 -5.39
N ARG A 152 -38.80 6.00 -5.65
CA ARG A 152 -39.84 5.93 -4.61
C ARG A 152 -40.01 4.52 -4.05
N ALA A 153 -39.85 3.49 -4.88
CA ALA A 153 -39.83 2.11 -4.44
C ALA A 153 -38.68 1.83 -3.45
N TRP A 154 -37.49 2.32 -3.75
CA TRP A 154 -36.33 2.21 -2.85
C TRP A 154 -36.56 2.98 -1.54
N GLU A 155 -37.00 4.25 -1.61
CA GLU A 155 -37.36 5.09 -0.45
C GLU A 155 -38.32 4.35 0.49
N HIS A 156 -39.38 3.75 -0.06
CA HIS A 156 -40.38 2.99 0.72
C HIS A 156 -39.79 1.81 1.52
N ILE A 157 -38.69 1.23 1.04
CA ILE A 157 -38.03 0.09 1.67
C ILE A 157 -37.06 0.58 2.74
N VAL A 158 -36.16 1.51 2.40
CA VAL A 158 -35.04 1.89 3.28
C VAL A 158 -35.44 2.83 4.40
N GLU A 159 -36.45 3.69 4.20
CA GLU A 159 -36.97 4.59 5.24
C GLU A 159 -37.87 3.87 6.25
N ASN A 160 -38.18 2.59 6.04
CA ASN A 160 -38.89 1.77 7.01
C ASN A 160 -37.89 0.85 7.75
N PRO A 161 -37.65 1.05 9.07
CA PRO A 161 -36.66 0.27 9.81
C PRO A 161 -36.91 -1.25 9.80
N LEU A 162 -38.17 -1.70 9.77
CA LEU A 162 -38.50 -3.11 9.75
C LEU A 162 -38.18 -3.75 8.39
N ARG A 163 -38.52 -3.07 7.28
CA ARG A 163 -38.20 -3.54 5.92
C ARG A 163 -36.70 -3.52 5.67
N ALA A 164 -36.03 -2.44 6.08
CA ALA A 164 -34.58 -2.33 6.00
C ALA A 164 -33.89 -3.47 6.75
N LYS A 165 -34.29 -3.73 8.00
CA LYS A 165 -33.75 -4.84 8.80
C LYS A 165 -34.00 -6.20 8.15
N ALA A 166 -35.15 -6.40 7.51
CA ALA A 166 -35.53 -7.69 6.93
C ALA A 166 -34.54 -8.19 5.86
N TYR A 167 -34.10 -7.34 4.92
CA TYR A 167 -33.11 -7.76 3.93
C TYR A 167 -31.66 -7.66 4.45
N LYS A 168 -31.34 -6.64 5.27
CA LYS A 168 -29.98 -6.45 5.81
C LYS A 168 -29.54 -7.63 6.67
N SER A 169 -30.42 -8.13 7.53
CA SER A 169 -30.13 -9.30 8.39
C SER A 169 -30.08 -10.64 7.63
N ALA A 170 -30.48 -10.67 6.35
CA ALA A 170 -30.37 -11.83 5.46
C ALA A 170 -29.03 -11.88 4.71
N ARG A 171 -28.21 -10.83 4.77
CA ARG A 171 -26.85 -10.83 4.21
C ARG A 171 -26.03 -11.97 4.84
N GLY A 172 -25.29 -12.72 4.01
CA GLY A 172 -24.48 -13.83 4.48
C GLY A 172 -25.20 -15.17 4.68
N LYS A 173 -26.54 -15.22 4.54
CA LYS A 173 -27.38 -16.41 4.87
C LYS A 173 -27.97 -17.12 3.64
N GLY A 174 -27.38 -16.92 2.45
CA GLY A 174 -27.94 -17.43 1.19
C GLY A 174 -29.18 -16.64 0.69
N GLY A 175 -29.92 -17.17 -0.28
CA GLY A 175 -31.09 -16.49 -0.84
C GLY A 175 -30.78 -15.41 -1.89
N LEU A 176 -29.60 -15.45 -2.51
CA LEU A 176 -29.32 -14.73 -3.75
C LEU A 176 -30.05 -15.44 -4.90
N VAL A 177 -30.93 -14.73 -5.58
CA VAL A 177 -31.73 -15.27 -6.69
C VAL A 177 -31.33 -14.59 -8.00
N ARG A 178 -31.40 -15.34 -9.10
CA ARG A 178 -31.09 -14.79 -10.44
C ARG A 178 -32.04 -13.64 -10.76
N ALA A 179 -31.48 -12.51 -11.18
CA ALA A 179 -32.18 -11.35 -11.70
C ALA A 179 -31.72 -11.02 -13.13
N SER A 180 -32.40 -10.08 -13.78
CA SER A 180 -31.92 -9.50 -15.03
C SER A 180 -30.95 -8.35 -14.78
N TRP A 181 -30.11 -8.01 -15.78
CA TRP A 181 -29.29 -6.80 -15.74
C TRP A 181 -30.14 -5.54 -15.60
N ASP A 182 -31.32 -5.52 -16.21
CA ASP A 182 -32.25 -4.40 -16.16
C ASP A 182 -32.75 -4.15 -14.72
N GLU A 183 -33.25 -5.19 -14.04
CA GLU A 183 -33.72 -5.08 -12.65
C GLU A 183 -32.58 -4.75 -11.68
N ALA A 184 -31.44 -5.45 -11.80
CA ALA A 184 -30.31 -5.25 -10.88
C ALA A 184 -29.72 -3.83 -11.00
N SER A 185 -29.50 -3.34 -12.23
CA SER A 185 -28.97 -1.99 -12.46
C SER A 185 -29.97 -0.89 -12.09
N GLU A 186 -31.28 -1.12 -12.25
CA GLU A 186 -32.32 -0.17 -11.83
C GLU A 186 -32.38 -0.02 -10.30
N ILE A 187 -32.29 -1.13 -9.55
CA ILE A 187 -32.20 -1.09 -8.07
C ILE A 187 -30.97 -0.28 -7.64
N VAL A 188 -29.81 -0.58 -8.22
CA VAL A 188 -28.56 0.12 -7.90
C VAL A 188 -28.68 1.62 -8.21
N ALA A 189 -29.16 1.98 -9.40
CA ALA A 189 -29.34 3.37 -9.80
C ALA A 189 -30.33 4.12 -8.91
N ALA A 190 -31.46 3.50 -8.56
CA ALA A 190 -32.47 4.08 -7.69
C ALA A 190 -31.94 4.34 -6.28
N ALA A 191 -31.16 3.41 -5.74
CA ALA A 191 -30.52 3.57 -4.44
C ALA A 191 -29.52 4.74 -4.44
N HIS A 192 -28.68 4.87 -5.47
CA HIS A 192 -27.76 5.98 -5.62
C HIS A 192 -28.50 7.33 -5.70
N VAL A 193 -29.51 7.44 -6.56
CA VAL A 193 -30.30 8.68 -6.72
C VAL A 193 -31.00 9.07 -5.42
N HIS A 194 -31.63 8.11 -4.74
CA HIS A 194 -32.28 8.35 -3.45
C HIS A 194 -31.28 8.86 -2.40
N THR A 195 -30.15 8.17 -2.22
CA THR A 195 -29.13 8.54 -1.23
C THR A 195 -28.57 9.94 -1.49
N ILE A 196 -28.22 10.25 -2.75
CA ILE A 196 -27.71 11.58 -3.11
C ILE A 196 -28.75 12.66 -2.79
N LYS A 197 -30.02 12.42 -3.13
CA LYS A 197 -31.10 13.37 -2.91
C LYS A 197 -31.36 13.63 -1.42
N LYS A 198 -31.35 12.56 -0.60
CA LYS A 198 -31.77 12.61 0.80
C LYS A 198 -30.64 13.01 1.76
N TYR A 199 -29.45 12.44 1.56
CA TYR A 199 -28.33 12.55 2.50
C TYR A 199 -27.12 13.25 1.92
N GLY A 200 -26.97 13.20 0.60
CA GLY A 200 -25.86 13.80 -0.12
C GLY A 200 -24.97 12.79 -0.84
N PRO A 201 -24.22 13.26 -1.84
CA PRO A 201 -23.40 12.38 -2.67
C PRO A 201 -22.26 11.70 -1.92
N ASP A 202 -21.71 12.32 -0.87
CA ASP A 202 -20.65 11.76 -0.03
C ASP A 202 -21.09 10.60 0.89
N ARG A 203 -22.39 10.24 0.90
CA ARG A 203 -22.92 9.00 1.50
C ARG A 203 -22.91 7.80 0.55
N VAL A 204 -22.47 8.00 -0.69
CA VAL A 204 -22.14 6.95 -1.65
C VAL A 204 -20.64 6.74 -1.66
N ALA A 205 -20.19 5.50 -1.48
CA ALA A 205 -18.78 5.14 -1.52
C ALA A 205 -18.49 4.04 -2.55
N GLY A 206 -17.33 4.13 -3.18
CA GLY A 206 -16.77 3.10 -4.06
C GLY A 206 -15.46 2.55 -3.49
N PHE A 207 -15.30 1.22 -3.53
CA PHE A 207 -14.05 0.57 -3.20
C PHE A 207 -13.56 -0.34 -4.32
N SER A 208 -12.42 0.03 -4.88
CA SER A 208 -11.63 -0.82 -5.76
C SER A 208 -10.15 -0.52 -5.56
N PRO A 209 -9.31 -1.52 -5.27
CA PRO A 209 -7.91 -1.30 -4.93
C PRO A 209 -7.03 -1.38 -6.17
N ILE A 210 -5.80 -0.86 -6.09
CA ILE A 210 -4.68 -1.26 -6.98
C ILE A 210 -5.02 -1.11 -8.47
N PRO A 211 -5.01 0.11 -9.02
CA PRO A 211 -5.31 0.34 -10.42
C PRO A 211 -4.29 -0.27 -11.39
N ALA A 212 -3.02 -0.42 -11.01
CA ALA A 212 -1.97 -0.87 -11.95
C ALA A 212 -2.14 -2.32 -12.44
N MET A 213 -2.94 -3.13 -11.73
CA MET A 213 -3.27 -4.49 -12.18
C MET A 213 -4.35 -4.51 -13.28
N SER A 214 -5.20 -3.49 -13.40
CA SER A 214 -6.25 -3.40 -14.43
C SER A 214 -6.86 -2.00 -14.42
N MET A 215 -6.26 -1.08 -15.18
CA MET A 215 -6.47 0.36 -15.08
C MET A 215 -7.89 0.79 -15.48
N VAL A 216 -8.40 0.29 -16.61
CA VAL A 216 -9.75 0.58 -17.11
C VAL A 216 -10.81 -0.03 -16.20
N SER A 217 -10.57 -1.26 -15.72
CA SER A 217 -11.48 -1.92 -14.78
C SER A 217 -11.55 -1.21 -13.44
N HIS A 218 -10.47 -0.60 -12.95
CA HIS A 218 -10.54 0.30 -11.81
C HIS A 218 -11.27 1.60 -12.17
N ALA A 219 -10.87 2.24 -13.27
CA ALA A 219 -11.39 3.54 -13.67
C ALA A 219 -12.89 3.56 -13.96
N SER A 220 -13.49 2.44 -14.38
CA SER A 220 -14.93 2.32 -14.66
C SER A 220 -15.82 2.83 -13.51
N GLY A 221 -15.74 2.20 -12.35
CA GLY A 221 -16.50 2.58 -11.17
C GLY A 221 -15.98 3.84 -10.52
N ALA A 222 -14.66 4.05 -10.50
CA ALA A 222 -14.05 5.23 -9.91
C ALA A 222 -14.52 6.52 -10.60
N ARG A 223 -14.60 6.48 -11.94
CA ARG A 223 -15.08 7.60 -12.75
C ARG A 223 -16.55 7.87 -12.50
N PHE A 224 -17.40 6.83 -12.46
CA PHE A 224 -18.81 6.97 -12.12
C PHE A 224 -19.00 7.61 -10.75
N VAL A 225 -18.35 7.07 -9.72
CA VAL A 225 -18.44 7.55 -8.33
C VAL A 225 -18.00 9.02 -8.23
N ASN A 226 -16.89 9.41 -8.86
CA ASN A 226 -16.44 10.80 -8.84
C ASN A 226 -17.36 11.76 -9.62
N LEU A 227 -17.92 11.32 -10.76
CA LEU A 227 -18.88 12.13 -11.54
C LEU A 227 -20.12 12.48 -10.71
N ILE A 228 -20.67 11.51 -9.97
CA ILE A 228 -21.82 11.71 -9.08
C ILE A 228 -21.47 12.36 -7.73
N GLY A 229 -20.18 12.61 -7.47
CA GLY A 229 -19.71 13.20 -6.21
C GLY A 229 -19.60 12.23 -5.04
N GLY A 230 -19.64 10.93 -5.27
CA GLY A 230 -19.37 9.92 -4.24
C GLY A 230 -17.89 9.85 -3.86
N SER A 231 -17.63 9.12 -2.79
CA SER A 231 -16.32 9.01 -2.14
C SER A 231 -15.55 7.78 -2.63
N MET A 232 -14.40 7.98 -3.27
CA MET A 232 -13.48 6.89 -3.62
C MET A 232 -12.56 6.57 -2.45
N LEU A 233 -12.65 5.34 -1.96
CA LEU A 233 -11.86 4.85 -0.84
C LEU A 233 -10.45 4.46 -1.30
N SER A 234 -9.43 4.89 -0.54
CA SER A 234 -8.03 4.53 -0.74
C SER A 234 -7.80 3.04 -0.50
N PHE A 235 -6.61 2.54 -0.82
CA PHE A 235 -6.25 1.13 -0.63
C PHE A 235 -4.84 0.94 -0.09
N TYR A 236 -3.89 1.82 -0.42
CA TYR A 236 -2.48 1.58 -0.13
C TYR A 236 -2.19 1.71 1.37
N ASP A 237 -2.70 2.78 1.98
CA ASP A 237 -2.75 2.96 3.44
C ASP A 237 -3.57 1.85 4.11
N TRP A 238 -4.77 1.58 3.62
CA TRP A 238 -5.67 0.58 4.17
C TRP A 238 -5.10 -0.83 4.21
N TYR A 239 -4.36 -1.24 3.18
CA TYR A 239 -3.71 -2.55 3.13
C TYR A 239 -2.49 -2.64 4.04
N ALA A 240 -2.07 -1.52 4.64
CA ALA A 240 -0.76 -1.33 5.27
C ALA A 240 0.39 -1.58 4.28
N ASP A 241 0.12 -1.34 3.00
CA ASP A 241 1.10 -1.43 1.94
C ASP A 241 1.87 -0.11 1.83
N LEU A 242 1.24 1.04 2.09
CA LEU A 242 1.90 2.33 2.23
C LEU A 242 2.97 2.28 3.33
N PRO A 243 4.26 2.47 3.01
CA PRO A 243 5.27 2.72 4.02
C PRO A 243 5.25 4.20 4.36
N VAL A 244 4.59 4.61 5.46
CA VAL A 244 4.48 6.05 5.86
C VAL A 244 5.86 6.71 6.04
N ALA A 245 6.90 5.91 6.31
CA ALA A 245 8.30 6.33 6.27
C ALA A 245 8.74 6.94 4.92
N SER A 246 8.18 6.50 3.78
CA SER A 246 8.53 7.04 2.47
C SER A 246 8.07 8.50 2.30
N PRO A 247 6.79 8.86 2.53
CA PRO A 247 6.37 10.25 2.61
C PRO A 247 7.21 11.05 3.61
N GLN A 248 7.43 10.51 4.81
CA GLN A 248 8.23 11.17 5.86
C GLN A 248 9.66 11.51 5.41
N VAL A 249 10.37 10.56 4.77
CA VAL A 249 11.79 10.70 4.42
C VAL A 249 11.99 11.36 3.06
N PHE A 250 11.18 11.04 2.06
CA PHE A 250 11.42 11.38 0.66
C PHE A 250 10.41 12.37 0.07
N GLY A 251 9.25 12.56 0.72
CA GLY A 251 8.13 13.25 0.09
C GLY A 251 7.63 12.52 -1.16
N ASP A 252 7.69 11.18 -1.16
CA ASP A 252 7.14 10.35 -2.24
C ASP A 252 6.27 9.25 -1.63
N GLN A 253 5.19 8.86 -2.33
CA GLN A 253 4.29 7.79 -1.87
C GLN A 253 5.06 6.49 -1.73
N THR A 254 5.66 6.06 -2.84
CA THR A 254 6.55 4.90 -2.98
C THR A 254 7.15 4.98 -4.39
N ASP A 255 8.47 4.83 -4.46
CA ASP A 255 9.18 4.68 -5.72
C ASP A 255 10.38 3.78 -5.47
N VAL A 256 10.44 2.63 -6.14
CA VAL A 256 11.36 1.54 -5.83
C VAL A 256 12.06 1.04 -7.09
N PRO A 257 13.25 0.42 -6.97
CA PRO A 257 13.96 -0.13 -8.12
C PRO A 257 13.15 -1.26 -8.77
N GLU A 258 13.35 -1.47 -10.07
CA GLU A 258 12.83 -2.67 -10.72
C GLU A 258 13.58 -3.92 -10.24
N SER A 259 13.02 -5.13 -10.42
CA SER A 259 13.71 -6.37 -10.01
C SER A 259 14.99 -6.62 -10.80
N GLY A 260 15.05 -6.18 -12.07
CA GLY A 260 16.26 -6.21 -12.87
C GLY A 260 17.42 -5.43 -12.26
N ASP A 261 17.15 -4.47 -11.37
CA ASP A 261 18.20 -3.73 -10.66
C ASP A 261 18.80 -4.52 -9.48
N TRP A 262 18.14 -5.59 -9.02
CA TRP A 262 18.72 -6.49 -8.00
C TRP A 262 19.98 -7.17 -8.52
N TRP A 263 20.09 -7.37 -9.84
CA TRP A 263 21.30 -7.83 -10.51
C TRP A 263 22.50 -6.91 -10.29
N ASN A 264 22.23 -5.61 -10.14
CA ASN A 264 23.26 -4.60 -9.95
C ASN A 264 23.71 -4.49 -8.49
N ALA A 265 23.02 -5.10 -7.51
CA ALA A 265 23.45 -5.00 -6.11
C ALA A 265 24.69 -5.87 -5.83
N GLY A 266 25.65 -5.34 -5.07
CA GLY A 266 26.80 -6.10 -4.55
C GLY A 266 26.49 -6.78 -3.21
N TYR A 267 25.55 -6.22 -2.45
CA TYR A 267 25.10 -6.74 -1.17
C TYR A 267 23.59 -6.53 -1.03
N LEU A 268 22.85 -7.59 -0.74
CA LEU A 268 21.39 -7.55 -0.68
C LEU A 268 20.86 -8.14 0.64
N ILE A 269 20.05 -7.38 1.36
CA ILE A 269 19.34 -7.86 2.56
C ILE A 269 17.86 -8.04 2.24
N MET A 270 17.34 -9.27 2.33
CA MET A 270 15.90 -9.55 2.32
C MET A 270 15.35 -9.44 3.75
N TRP A 271 14.73 -8.31 4.07
CA TRP A 271 14.29 -7.98 5.42
C TRP A 271 12.77 -7.95 5.53
N GLY A 272 12.17 -8.99 6.10
CA GLY A 272 10.71 -9.13 6.16
C GLY A 272 10.05 -9.26 4.77
N SER A 273 10.80 -9.75 3.77
CA SER A 273 10.33 -9.96 2.40
C SER A 273 10.65 -11.38 1.92
N ASN A 274 9.61 -12.20 1.73
CA ASN A 274 9.75 -13.58 1.25
C ASN A 274 9.68 -13.63 -0.29
N LEU A 275 10.78 -13.26 -0.96
CA LEU A 275 10.84 -13.08 -2.41
C LEU A 275 10.37 -14.32 -3.22
N PRO A 276 10.80 -15.56 -2.95
CA PRO A 276 10.38 -16.73 -3.73
C PRO A 276 8.86 -16.98 -3.71
N VAL A 277 8.19 -16.59 -2.62
CA VAL A 277 6.74 -16.79 -2.44
C VAL A 277 5.94 -15.61 -2.97
N THR A 278 6.35 -14.38 -2.61
CA THR A 278 5.56 -13.16 -2.81
C THR A 278 5.99 -12.33 -4.03
N ARG A 279 7.17 -12.63 -4.59
CA ARG A 279 7.75 -12.05 -5.83
C ARG A 279 8.27 -13.19 -6.72
N THR A 280 7.52 -14.30 -6.77
CA THR A 280 7.87 -15.50 -7.53
C THR A 280 8.41 -15.22 -8.95
N PRO A 281 7.78 -14.38 -9.79
CA PRO A 281 8.29 -14.15 -11.15
C PRO A 281 9.62 -13.37 -11.21
N ASP A 282 10.03 -12.73 -10.12
CA ASP A 282 11.21 -11.87 -10.05
C ASP A 282 12.34 -12.47 -9.20
N ALA A 283 12.07 -13.54 -8.46
CA ALA A 283 13.02 -14.14 -7.53
C ALA A 283 14.33 -14.60 -8.20
N HIS A 284 14.28 -14.92 -9.51
CA HIS A 284 15.44 -15.37 -10.26
C HIS A 284 16.58 -14.33 -10.25
N TRP A 285 16.26 -13.03 -10.34
CA TRP A 285 17.22 -11.93 -10.31
C TRP A 285 18.13 -11.99 -9.08
N MET A 286 17.54 -12.18 -7.89
CA MET A 286 18.29 -12.33 -6.65
C MET A 286 19.10 -13.63 -6.65
N THR A 287 18.51 -14.75 -7.09
CA THR A 287 19.23 -16.04 -7.05
C THR A 287 20.40 -16.10 -8.02
N GLU A 288 20.28 -15.46 -9.19
CA GLU A 288 21.28 -15.45 -10.25
C GLU A 288 22.39 -14.44 -9.95
N ALA A 289 22.06 -13.27 -9.38
CA ALA A 289 23.05 -12.28 -8.97
C ALA A 289 24.08 -12.83 -7.97
N ARG A 290 23.70 -13.81 -7.15
CA ARG A 290 24.61 -14.55 -6.25
C ARG A 290 25.74 -15.24 -6.99
N TYR A 291 25.51 -15.73 -8.21
CA TYR A 291 26.58 -16.34 -9.03
C TYR A 291 27.64 -15.34 -9.50
N ARG A 292 27.32 -14.04 -9.44
CA ARG A 292 28.25 -12.93 -9.70
C ARG A 292 28.93 -12.42 -8.43
N GLY A 293 28.72 -13.07 -7.28
CA GLY A 293 29.35 -12.72 -6.01
C GLY A 293 28.54 -11.77 -5.13
N GLN A 294 27.27 -11.49 -5.46
CA GLN A 294 26.37 -10.78 -4.54
C GLN A 294 26.17 -11.62 -3.28
N LYS A 295 26.44 -11.03 -2.11
CA LYS A 295 26.06 -11.64 -0.83
C LYS A 295 24.61 -11.32 -0.49
N VAL A 296 23.86 -12.34 -0.06
CA VAL A 296 22.45 -12.23 0.33
C VAL A 296 22.26 -12.57 1.80
N VAL A 297 21.58 -11.69 2.55
CA VAL A 297 21.20 -11.91 3.96
C VAL A 297 19.69 -11.97 4.08
N ALA A 298 19.15 -12.95 4.82
CA ALA A 298 17.72 -13.00 5.15
C ALA A 298 17.48 -12.64 6.61
N VAL A 299 16.56 -11.70 6.86
CA VAL A 299 16.06 -11.38 8.19
C VAL A 299 14.59 -11.76 8.27
N ALA A 300 14.31 -12.84 8.99
CA ALA A 300 12.98 -13.40 9.17
C ALA A 300 12.93 -14.19 10.50
N PRO A 301 11.86 -14.08 11.31
CA PRO A 301 11.75 -14.79 12.58
C PRO A 301 11.64 -16.32 12.42
N ASP A 302 11.09 -16.79 11.29
CA ASP A 302 10.98 -18.20 10.93
C ASP A 302 12.02 -18.60 9.87
N TYR A 303 12.22 -19.90 9.66
CA TYR A 303 12.98 -20.41 8.51
C TYR A 303 12.09 -20.35 7.25
N ALA A 304 11.83 -19.13 6.78
CA ALA A 304 10.98 -18.85 5.61
C ALA A 304 11.61 -19.33 4.28
N ASP A 305 10.81 -19.48 3.21
CA ASP A 305 11.29 -19.98 1.91
C ASP A 305 12.49 -19.19 1.35
N ASN A 306 12.58 -17.87 1.61
CA ASN A 306 13.69 -17.03 1.17
C ASN A 306 15.02 -17.34 1.90
N VAL A 307 14.96 -17.86 3.14
CA VAL A 307 16.15 -18.16 3.94
C VAL A 307 17.03 -19.22 3.26
N LYS A 308 16.43 -20.17 2.56
CA LYS A 308 17.13 -21.19 1.77
C LYS A 308 18.11 -20.59 0.73
N PHE A 309 17.82 -19.38 0.25
CA PHE A 309 18.61 -18.72 -0.80
C PHE A 309 19.63 -17.72 -0.24
N ALA A 310 19.62 -17.46 1.07
CA ALA A 310 20.54 -16.53 1.71
C ALA A 310 21.84 -17.20 2.13
N ASP A 311 22.91 -16.40 2.19
CA ASP A 311 24.21 -16.82 2.70
C ASP A 311 24.28 -16.68 4.24
N GLU A 312 23.40 -15.87 4.82
CA GLU A 312 23.25 -15.65 6.27
C GLU A 312 21.76 -15.50 6.64
N TRP A 313 21.37 -16.06 7.79
CA TRP A 313 20.02 -15.92 8.37
C TRP A 313 20.08 -15.25 9.73
N LEU A 314 19.31 -14.17 9.91
CA LEU A 314 19.14 -13.46 11.18
C LEU A 314 17.72 -13.67 11.71
N PRO A 315 17.50 -14.54 12.72
CA PRO A 315 16.18 -14.84 13.28
C PRO A 315 15.72 -13.79 14.29
N ALA A 316 15.59 -12.53 13.87
CA ALA A 316 15.10 -11.46 14.74
C ALA A 316 13.67 -11.74 15.23
N LYS A 317 13.40 -11.56 16.52
CA LYS A 317 12.04 -11.69 17.08
C LYS A 317 11.04 -10.80 16.32
N PRO A 318 9.80 -11.27 16.07
CA PRO A 318 8.82 -10.53 15.29
C PRO A 318 8.60 -9.10 15.82
N GLY A 319 8.75 -8.10 14.93
CA GLY A 319 8.46 -6.70 15.23
C GLY A 319 9.58 -5.97 15.97
N THR A 320 10.73 -6.62 16.17
CA THR A 320 11.91 -6.02 16.83
C THR A 320 12.98 -5.53 15.84
N ASP A 321 12.67 -5.55 14.54
CA ASP A 321 13.61 -5.27 13.45
C ASP A 321 14.29 -3.90 13.54
N ALA A 322 13.57 -2.89 14.04
CA ALA A 322 14.14 -1.57 14.31
C ALA A 322 15.33 -1.64 15.27
N ALA A 323 15.30 -2.47 16.32
CA ALA A 323 16.41 -2.59 17.27
C ALA A 323 17.67 -3.11 16.57
N LEU A 324 17.54 -4.12 15.70
CA LEU A 324 18.64 -4.66 14.92
C LEU A 324 19.21 -3.59 13.95
N ALA A 325 18.34 -2.89 13.22
CA ALA A 325 18.75 -1.85 12.30
C ALA A 325 19.41 -0.65 13.01
N MET A 326 18.90 -0.25 14.18
CA MET A 326 19.50 0.80 15.00
C MET A 326 20.91 0.42 15.44
N ALA A 327 21.15 -0.84 15.85
CA ALA A 327 22.49 -1.30 16.20
C ALA A 327 23.44 -1.39 15.00
N MET A 328 22.94 -1.81 13.83
CA MET A 328 23.73 -1.74 12.60
C MET A 328 24.09 -0.29 12.27
N GLY A 329 23.15 0.65 12.42
CA GLY A 329 23.38 2.08 12.20
C GLY A 329 24.36 2.68 13.20
N HIS A 330 24.36 2.24 14.46
CA HIS A 330 25.36 2.61 15.45
C HIS A 330 26.77 2.24 14.98
N VAL A 331 26.95 1.03 14.44
CA VAL A 331 28.24 0.59 13.88
C VAL A 331 28.63 1.42 12.66
N VAL A 332 27.70 1.69 11.74
CA VAL A 332 27.96 2.53 10.56
C VAL A 332 28.42 3.93 10.97
N LEU A 333 27.65 4.61 11.82
CA LEU A 333 27.99 5.95 12.32
C LEU A 333 29.33 5.96 13.07
N ARG A 334 29.55 4.97 13.94
CA ARG A 334 30.80 4.90 14.72
C ARG A 334 32.01 4.69 13.83
N GLU A 335 31.98 3.73 12.91
CA GLU A 335 33.19 3.32 12.17
C GLU A 335 33.45 4.12 10.89
N PHE A 336 32.40 4.65 10.25
CA PHE A 336 32.51 5.26 8.91
C PHE A 336 32.26 6.78 8.91
N PHE A 337 31.89 7.36 10.06
CA PHE A 337 31.77 8.81 10.23
C PHE A 337 32.59 9.37 11.40
N VAL A 338 32.72 8.64 12.51
CA VAL A 338 33.42 9.14 13.72
C VAL A 338 34.85 8.63 13.82
N ASP A 339 35.08 7.32 13.85
CA ASP A 339 36.44 6.75 13.97
C ASP A 339 37.25 7.01 12.70
N ARG A 340 36.59 6.97 11.54
CA ARG A 340 37.16 7.27 10.23
C ARG A 340 36.07 7.91 9.39
N GLU A 341 36.37 9.05 8.79
CA GLU A 341 35.50 9.67 7.82
C GLU A 341 35.60 8.95 6.46
N THR A 342 34.46 8.57 5.89
CA THR A 342 34.39 7.92 4.57
C THR A 342 33.99 8.94 3.51
N PRO A 343 34.89 9.37 2.60
CA PRO A 343 34.65 10.52 1.72
C PRO A 343 33.38 10.41 0.86
N TYR A 344 33.09 9.21 0.33
CA TYR A 344 31.87 8.98 -0.46
C TYR A 344 30.61 9.23 0.38
N PHE A 345 30.55 8.69 1.61
CA PHE A 345 29.41 8.85 2.50
C PHE A 345 29.25 10.30 2.94
N THR A 346 30.32 10.96 3.40
CA THR A 346 30.28 12.36 3.83
C THR A 346 29.76 13.26 2.71
N GLY A 347 30.35 13.17 1.50
CA GLY A 347 29.96 14.00 0.37
C GLY A 347 28.50 13.77 -0.04
N TYR A 348 28.05 12.51 0.00
CA TYR A 348 26.68 12.14 -0.27
C TYR A 348 25.71 12.77 0.75
N VAL A 349 25.93 12.57 2.05
CA VAL A 349 24.99 13.07 3.08
C VAL A 349 25.00 14.60 3.19
N LYS A 350 26.13 15.27 2.99
CA LYS A 350 26.19 16.74 2.94
C LYS A 350 25.28 17.33 1.86
N THR A 351 25.11 16.60 0.75
CA THR A 351 24.37 17.10 -0.41
C THR A 351 22.89 16.71 -0.36
N TYR A 352 22.61 15.45 -0.02
CA TYR A 352 21.32 14.83 -0.32
C TYR A 352 20.45 14.55 0.90
N THR A 353 20.92 14.83 2.12
CA THR A 353 20.15 14.61 3.35
C THR A 353 19.97 15.92 4.14
N ASP A 354 19.11 15.89 5.15
CA ASP A 354 18.93 16.98 6.11
C ASP A 354 19.97 16.99 7.25
N LEU A 355 20.96 16.07 7.24
CA LEU A 355 21.98 15.97 8.28
C LEU A 355 22.73 17.28 8.61
N PRO A 356 23.12 18.14 7.64
CA PRO A 356 23.81 19.40 7.95
C PRO A 356 22.88 20.54 8.39
N TYR A 357 21.57 20.35 8.39
CA TYR A 357 20.62 21.42 8.69
C TYR A 357 20.52 21.67 10.20
N LEU A 358 20.27 22.94 10.54
CA LEU A 358 20.21 23.40 11.92
C LEU A 358 18.83 23.20 12.54
N VAL A 359 18.82 22.63 13.74
CA VAL A 359 17.65 22.46 14.60
C VAL A 359 17.81 23.34 15.83
N ARG A 360 16.78 24.12 16.14
CA ARG A 360 16.68 24.92 17.36
C ARG A 360 16.49 24.00 18.56
N LEU A 361 17.24 24.24 19.63
CA LEU A 361 17.03 23.55 20.90
C LEU A 361 16.10 24.38 21.78
N GLU A 362 15.14 23.69 22.40
CA GLU A 362 14.20 24.29 23.34
C GLU A 362 14.59 23.93 24.77
N GLU A 363 14.80 24.95 25.59
CA GLU A 363 15.12 24.82 27.00
C GLU A 363 13.84 24.52 27.80
N SER A 364 13.90 23.50 28.66
CA SER A 364 12.86 23.17 29.62
C SER A 364 12.96 24.05 30.87
N ALA A 365 11.91 24.05 31.70
CA ALA A 365 11.93 24.79 32.97
C ALA A 365 13.03 24.33 33.93
N ASP A 366 13.56 23.11 33.75
CA ASP A 366 14.60 22.50 34.58
C ASP A 366 16.02 22.74 34.02
N GLY A 367 16.16 23.52 32.94
CA GLY A 367 17.46 23.84 32.30
C GLY A 367 18.02 22.72 31.41
N GLU A 368 17.22 21.70 31.08
CA GLU A 368 17.54 20.66 30.11
C GLU A 368 17.02 21.04 28.72
N TYR A 369 17.57 20.46 27.64
CA TYR A 369 17.15 20.80 26.28
C TYR A 369 16.40 19.65 25.59
N THR A 370 15.52 20.00 24.66
CA THR A 370 14.91 19.09 23.69
C THR A 370 15.12 19.61 22.27
N ALA A 371 15.10 18.72 21.27
CA ALA A 371 15.16 19.13 19.87
C ALA A 371 13.82 19.74 19.44
N GLY A 372 13.86 20.98 18.95
CA GLY A 372 12.69 21.76 18.53
C GLY A 372 12.53 21.82 17.02
N LYS A 373 12.35 23.02 16.48
CA LYS A 373 12.06 23.23 15.04
C LYS A 373 13.33 23.44 14.24
N PHE A 374 13.30 23.16 12.93
CA PHE A 374 14.36 23.64 12.03
C PHE A 374 14.53 25.16 12.15
N LEU A 375 15.77 25.63 12.07
CA LEU A 375 16.07 27.04 11.83
C LEU A 375 15.77 27.34 10.36
N THR A 376 15.09 28.46 10.11
CA THR A 376 14.63 28.86 8.78
C THR A 376 15.10 30.27 8.43
N ALA A 377 14.96 30.64 7.15
CA ALA A 377 15.23 31.99 6.67
C ALA A 377 14.40 33.04 7.43
N ALA A 378 13.21 32.69 7.93
CA ALA A 378 12.38 33.59 8.74
C ALA A 378 13.03 33.97 10.08
N ASP A 379 13.96 33.16 10.56
CA ASP A 379 14.70 33.37 11.81
C ASP A 379 16.02 34.16 11.60
N LEU A 380 16.40 34.46 10.35
CA LEU A 380 17.60 35.23 10.01
C LEU A 380 17.22 36.66 9.61
N ALA A 381 17.79 37.68 10.27
CA ALA A 381 17.44 39.08 10.02
C ALA A 381 17.47 39.46 8.53
N ASP A 382 18.55 39.09 7.83
CA ASP A 382 18.77 39.40 6.42
C ASP A 382 17.88 38.63 5.44
N HIS A 383 17.24 37.53 5.88
CA HIS A 383 16.39 36.67 5.04
C HIS A 383 14.92 36.64 5.47
N SER A 384 14.56 37.29 6.57
CA SER A 384 13.21 37.27 7.14
C SER A 384 12.13 37.80 6.18
N GLY A 385 12.51 38.69 5.25
CA GLY A 385 11.65 39.22 4.20
C GLY A 385 11.56 38.38 2.92
N ASP A 386 12.27 37.26 2.82
CA ASP A 386 12.25 36.41 1.64
C ASP A 386 10.87 35.76 1.44
N GLU A 387 10.45 35.61 0.18
CA GLU A 387 9.23 34.86 -0.16
C GLU A 387 9.31 33.44 0.42
N ASN A 388 8.27 32.99 1.14
CA ASN A 388 8.21 31.68 1.81
C ASN A 388 9.36 31.41 2.81
N ALA A 389 9.90 32.44 3.48
CA ALA A 389 11.04 32.32 4.40
C ALA A 389 10.89 31.21 5.46
N ALA A 390 9.69 30.99 6.00
CA ALA A 390 9.42 29.95 7.00
C ALA A 390 9.57 28.50 6.48
N PHE A 391 9.70 28.32 5.16
CA PHE A 391 9.88 27.02 4.50
C PHE A 391 11.26 26.89 3.81
N LYS A 392 12.20 27.76 4.19
CA LYS A 392 13.58 27.74 3.70
C LYS A 392 14.53 27.45 4.86
N THR A 393 14.92 26.19 5.03
CA THR A 393 15.75 25.73 6.15
C THR A 393 17.22 26.13 6.00
N VAL A 394 17.93 26.27 7.12
CA VAL A 394 19.30 26.84 7.21
C VAL A 394 20.35 25.78 7.55
N LEU A 395 21.56 25.93 7.01
CA LEU A 395 22.78 25.19 7.37
C LEU A 395 23.94 26.16 7.63
N LEU A 396 25.10 25.67 8.07
CA LEU A 396 26.35 26.45 8.15
C LEU A 396 27.32 26.05 7.04
N ASP A 397 28.03 27.02 6.45
CA ASP A 397 29.23 26.72 5.62
C ASP A 397 30.41 26.42 6.54
N SER A 398 30.96 25.21 6.44
CA SER A 398 32.09 24.74 7.25
C SER A 398 33.36 25.57 7.07
N ARG A 399 33.51 26.32 5.96
CA ARG A 399 34.70 27.13 5.68
C ARG A 399 34.64 28.52 6.33
N SER A 400 33.46 29.12 6.40
CA SER A 400 33.27 30.48 6.92
C SER A 400 32.60 30.51 8.30
N GLY A 401 31.89 29.44 8.68
CA GLY A 401 31.05 29.38 9.86
C GLY A 401 29.73 30.18 9.74
N ALA A 402 29.45 30.75 8.56
CA ALA A 402 28.28 31.60 8.34
C ALA A 402 27.00 30.77 8.08
N PRO A 403 25.82 31.23 8.54
CA PRO A 403 24.54 30.64 8.16
C PRO A 403 24.24 30.88 6.69
N VAL A 404 23.68 29.85 6.04
CA VAL A 404 23.32 29.85 4.61
C VAL A 404 21.94 29.24 4.44
N VAL A 405 21.13 29.87 3.58
CA VAL A 405 19.87 29.33 3.07
C VAL A 405 20.17 28.63 1.72
N PRO A 406 20.37 27.30 1.68
CA PRO A 406 20.64 26.60 0.43
C PRO A 406 19.40 26.54 -0.48
N ASN A 407 19.64 26.46 -1.78
CA ASN A 407 18.62 26.15 -2.78
C ASN A 407 17.87 24.85 -2.46
N GLY A 408 16.67 24.65 -3.01
CA GLY A 408 15.99 23.35 -3.05
C GLY A 408 14.96 23.05 -1.96
N SER A 409 14.94 23.79 -0.84
CA SER A 409 13.88 23.66 0.16
C SER A 409 12.48 23.96 -0.40
N LEU A 410 11.43 23.53 0.30
CA LEU A 410 10.05 23.67 -0.16
C LEU A 410 9.69 25.13 -0.51
N GLY A 411 10.21 26.10 0.25
CA GLY A 411 9.99 27.52 -0.02
C GLY A 411 10.54 28.01 -1.38
N HIS A 412 11.42 27.26 -2.04
CA HIS A 412 11.89 27.52 -3.40
C HIS A 412 11.03 26.83 -4.48
N ARG A 413 10.20 25.84 -4.11
CA ARG A 413 9.39 25.07 -5.07
C ARG A 413 8.25 25.90 -5.68
N TYR A 414 7.73 26.85 -4.92
CA TYR A 414 6.61 27.71 -5.31
C TYR A 414 7.02 29.19 -5.23
N GLY A 415 6.18 30.08 -5.74
CA GLY A 415 6.46 31.52 -5.80
C GLY A 415 7.38 31.92 -6.96
N GLU A 416 7.51 33.22 -7.21
CA GLU A 416 8.35 33.73 -8.30
C GLU A 416 9.84 33.71 -7.91
N ALA A 417 10.17 33.99 -6.65
CA ALA A 417 11.56 34.06 -6.20
C ALA A 417 12.27 32.69 -6.20
N GLY A 418 11.50 31.60 -6.26
CA GLY A 418 11.98 30.22 -6.32
C GLY A 418 12.27 29.68 -7.73
N VAL A 419 11.89 30.39 -8.80
CA VAL A 419 12.15 29.96 -10.19
C VAL A 419 13.65 29.80 -10.42
N GLY A 420 14.06 28.63 -10.92
CA GLY A 420 15.47 28.27 -11.13
C GLY A 420 16.27 27.95 -9.87
N LYS A 421 15.66 27.98 -8.67
CA LYS A 421 16.33 27.76 -7.38
C LYS A 421 15.89 26.50 -6.65
N TRP A 422 14.90 25.78 -7.18
CA TRP A 422 14.50 24.50 -6.60
C TRP A 422 15.40 23.36 -7.11
N ASN A 423 16.68 23.39 -6.69
CA ASN A 423 17.71 22.41 -7.02
C ASN A 423 18.62 22.11 -5.81
N LEU A 424 19.44 21.06 -5.95
CA LEU A 424 20.40 20.61 -4.95
C LEU A 424 21.82 21.12 -5.23
N GLU A 425 21.97 22.20 -5.99
CA GLU A 425 23.27 22.82 -6.24
C GLU A 425 23.71 23.63 -5.00
N LEU A 426 24.93 23.36 -4.54
CA LEU A 426 25.53 24.07 -3.39
C LEU A 426 26.51 25.17 -3.82
N GLY A 427 26.88 25.23 -5.10
CA GLY A 427 27.93 26.13 -5.58
C GLY A 427 29.23 25.90 -4.81
N ASP A 428 29.78 26.96 -4.24
CA ASP A 428 30.97 26.87 -3.41
C ASP A 428 30.68 26.35 -2.00
N VAL A 429 29.45 26.42 -1.48
CA VAL A 429 29.12 26.12 -0.07
C VAL A 429 29.52 24.69 0.30
N ASP A 430 30.25 24.51 1.40
CA ASP A 430 30.54 23.19 1.98
C ASP A 430 29.78 23.02 3.31
N PRO A 431 28.61 22.33 3.32
CA PRO A 431 27.80 22.17 4.52
C PRO A 431 28.56 21.56 5.70
N ALA A 432 28.48 22.20 6.87
CA ALA A 432 28.98 21.62 8.11
C ALA A 432 28.06 20.50 8.59
N LEU A 433 28.56 19.26 8.64
CA LEU A 433 27.79 18.15 9.19
C LEU A 433 27.69 18.23 10.71
N SER A 434 28.75 18.63 11.40
CA SER A 434 28.77 18.67 12.87
C SER A 434 29.30 20.00 13.35
N LEU A 435 28.75 20.49 14.46
CA LEU A 435 29.29 21.67 15.14
C LEU A 435 30.47 21.34 16.06
N LEU A 436 30.83 20.07 16.24
CA LEU A 436 31.81 19.65 17.25
C LEU A 436 33.17 20.36 17.15
N ALA A 437 33.62 20.68 15.93
CA ALA A 437 34.90 21.33 15.69
C ALA A 437 34.90 22.84 15.98
N THR A 438 33.75 23.51 15.84
CA THR A 438 33.61 24.97 15.92
C THR A 438 32.87 25.44 17.17
N ALA A 439 32.07 24.58 17.78
CA ALA A 439 31.31 24.89 18.98
C ALA A 439 32.25 25.15 20.15
N THR A 440 31.90 26.15 20.97
CA THR A 440 32.57 26.46 22.23
C THR A 440 31.83 25.91 23.45
N GLU A 441 30.62 25.37 23.23
CA GLU A 441 29.71 24.87 24.25
C GLU A 441 29.06 23.55 23.78
N SER A 442 28.67 22.72 24.73
CA SER A 442 27.83 21.53 24.51
C SER A 442 26.77 21.46 25.59
N VAL A 443 25.55 21.05 25.24
CA VAL A 443 24.43 20.92 26.18
C VAL A 443 23.89 19.49 26.20
N VAL A 444 23.20 19.13 27.28
CA VAL A 444 22.47 17.86 27.38
C VAL A 444 21.09 18.02 26.75
N VAL A 445 20.79 17.17 25.78
CA VAL A 445 19.48 17.02 25.15
C VAL A 445 18.83 15.72 25.66
N ARG A 446 17.56 15.80 26.06
CA ARG A 446 16.74 14.62 26.37
C ARG A 446 16.23 14.01 25.08
N MET A 447 16.57 12.75 24.88
CA MET A 447 16.09 11.96 23.75
C MET A 447 15.03 10.95 24.21
N PRO A 448 14.00 10.66 23.41
CA PRO A 448 12.98 9.68 23.75
C PRO A 448 13.52 8.23 23.69
N ARG A 449 13.05 7.40 24.62
CA ARG A 449 13.43 5.99 24.81
C ARG A 449 12.18 5.14 25.11
N PHE A 450 12.06 3.93 24.53
CA PHE A 450 10.84 3.10 24.62
C PHE A 450 11.09 1.60 24.88
N ASP A 451 12.31 1.21 25.24
CA ASP A 451 12.70 -0.18 25.53
C ASP A 451 12.64 -0.53 27.04
N THR A 452 11.87 0.19 27.84
CA THR A 452 11.77 -0.12 29.28
C THR A 452 11.04 -1.46 29.50
N PRO A 453 11.31 -2.18 30.60
CA PRO A 453 10.70 -3.49 30.86
C PRO A 453 9.18 -3.49 30.96
N ASP A 454 8.59 -2.37 31.41
CA ASP A 454 7.14 -2.16 31.52
C ASP A 454 6.52 -1.54 30.26
N GLY A 455 7.33 -1.17 29.27
CA GLY A 455 6.89 -0.54 28.02
C GLY A 455 6.57 0.95 28.13
N ALA A 456 6.85 1.59 29.26
CA ALA A 456 6.69 3.03 29.44
C ALA A 456 7.72 3.83 28.63
N ALA A 457 7.33 5.05 28.23
CA ALA A 457 8.30 6.00 27.67
C ALA A 457 9.29 6.46 28.76
N ALA A 458 10.54 6.64 28.37
CA ALA A 458 11.62 7.15 29.21
C ALA A 458 12.49 8.13 28.42
N ASP A 459 13.45 8.76 29.12
CA ASP A 459 14.41 9.67 28.52
C ASP A 459 15.83 9.12 28.51
N LEU A 460 16.58 9.60 27.54
CA LEU A 460 17.99 9.30 27.35
C LEU A 460 18.77 10.63 27.25
N PRO A 461 19.46 11.06 28.32
CA PRO A 461 20.24 12.30 28.28
C PRO A 461 21.51 12.09 27.43
N ARG A 462 21.70 12.95 26.42
CA ARG A 462 22.82 12.89 25.48
C ARG A 462 23.35 14.29 25.17
N GLY A 463 24.67 14.44 25.19
CA GLY A 463 25.33 15.71 24.86
C GLY A 463 25.43 15.97 23.37
N VAL A 464 25.16 17.21 22.95
CA VAL A 464 25.42 17.67 21.58
C VAL A 464 26.20 18.99 21.59
N PRO A 465 27.11 19.20 20.61
CA PRO A 465 27.74 20.51 20.42
C PRO A 465 26.70 21.52 19.93
N VAL A 466 26.81 22.76 20.42
CA VAL A 466 25.86 23.83 20.10
C VAL A 466 26.55 25.12 19.70
N GLN A 467 25.83 25.94 18.94
CA GLN A 467 26.22 27.30 18.60
C GLN A 467 25.00 28.21 18.70
N ARG A 468 25.22 29.51 18.89
CA ARG A 468 24.16 30.52 18.77
C ARG A 468 24.21 31.15 17.38
N VAL A 469 23.07 31.16 16.69
CA VAL A 469 22.86 31.82 15.39
C VAL A 469 21.66 32.74 15.54
N GLU A 470 21.85 34.05 15.35
CA GLU A 470 20.79 35.07 15.51
C GLU A 470 19.99 34.90 16.83
N GLY A 471 20.70 34.61 17.93
CA GLY A 471 20.12 34.41 19.27
C GLY A 471 19.56 33.00 19.54
N HIS A 472 19.34 32.18 18.52
CA HIS A 472 18.85 30.80 18.68
C HIS A 472 19.98 29.83 19.02
N LEU A 473 19.79 29.00 20.06
CA LEU A 473 20.69 27.88 20.33
C LEU A 473 20.37 26.75 19.35
N VAL A 474 21.37 26.35 18.57
CA VAL A 474 21.19 25.37 17.48
C VAL A 474 22.23 24.25 17.55
N THR A 475 21.84 23.11 17.02
CA THR A 475 22.73 22.00 16.67
C THR A 475 22.37 21.45 15.29
N THR A 476 23.15 20.52 14.74
CA THR A 476 22.83 19.88 13.46
C THR A 476 21.97 18.63 13.66
N VAL A 477 21.19 18.24 12.64
CA VAL A 477 20.50 16.94 12.64
C VAL A 477 21.49 15.78 12.80
N PHE A 478 22.69 15.88 12.22
CA PHE A 478 23.72 14.86 12.37
C PHE A 478 24.21 14.69 13.82
N ASP A 479 24.41 15.79 14.54
CA ASP A 479 24.80 15.76 15.95
C ASP A 479 23.70 15.12 16.81
N LEU A 480 22.43 15.42 16.52
CA LEU A 480 21.28 14.78 17.16
C LEU A 480 21.19 13.28 16.80
N LEU A 481 21.46 12.90 15.55
CA LEU A 481 21.45 11.50 15.12
C LEU A 481 22.54 10.69 15.83
N LEU A 482 23.76 11.21 15.94
CA LEU A 482 24.84 10.56 16.68
C LEU A 482 24.50 10.40 18.17
N ALA A 483 23.88 11.42 18.77
CA ALA A 483 23.36 11.35 20.13
C ALA A 483 22.29 10.25 20.28
N GLN A 484 21.29 10.22 19.39
CA GLN A 484 20.21 9.23 19.38
C GLN A 484 20.77 7.82 19.29
N TYR A 485 21.71 7.56 18.37
CA TYR A 485 22.34 6.25 18.19
C TYR A 485 23.40 5.91 19.26
N GLY A 486 23.65 6.79 20.24
CA GLY A 486 24.62 6.55 21.30
C GLY A 486 26.08 6.55 20.83
N VAL A 487 26.42 7.28 19.77
CA VAL A 487 27.80 7.38 19.28
C VAL A 487 28.55 8.50 20.01
N GLY A 488 29.23 8.13 21.09
CA GLY A 488 29.99 9.06 21.93
C GLY A 488 31.17 9.70 21.21
N ARG A 489 31.39 11.00 21.49
CA ARG A 489 32.47 11.83 20.94
C ARG A 489 33.10 12.70 22.03
N SER A 490 34.25 13.29 21.73
CA SER A 490 34.98 14.19 22.62
C SER A 490 35.19 15.55 21.99
N GLN A 491 35.05 16.61 22.79
CA GLN A 491 35.31 18.00 22.44
C GLN A 491 36.43 18.54 23.35
N HIS A 492 37.47 19.11 22.77
CA HIS A 492 38.64 19.66 23.50
C HIS A 492 39.25 18.70 24.55
N GLY A 493 39.26 17.39 24.26
CA GLY A 493 39.84 16.37 25.16
C GLY A 493 38.89 15.83 26.23
N SER A 494 37.67 16.37 26.35
CA SER A 494 36.64 15.90 27.28
C SER A 494 35.50 15.21 26.53
N ALA A 495 34.89 14.17 27.11
CA ALA A 495 33.69 13.57 26.54
C ALA A 495 32.53 14.58 26.54
N LEU A 496 31.68 14.54 25.52
CA LEU A 496 30.42 15.28 25.54
C LEU A 496 29.58 14.86 26.77
N PRO A 497 28.79 15.77 27.36
CA PRO A 497 28.01 15.47 28.56
C PRO A 497 26.92 14.43 28.30
N GLY A 498 26.26 13.96 29.37
CA GLY A 498 25.20 12.95 29.30
C GLY A 498 25.71 11.51 29.40
N THR A 499 24.84 10.56 29.13
CA THR A 499 25.14 9.12 29.23
C THR A 499 25.62 8.61 27.88
N TRP A 500 26.57 7.68 27.84
CA TRP A 500 27.10 7.11 26.59
C TRP A 500 27.42 5.63 26.78
N PRO A 501 27.40 4.80 25.71
CA PRO A 501 27.84 3.42 25.78
C PRO A 501 29.23 3.30 26.40
N THR A 502 29.35 2.42 27.38
CA THR A 502 30.60 2.09 28.08
C THR A 502 31.14 0.75 27.59
N GLY A 503 32.26 0.25 28.11
CA GLY A 503 32.75 -1.10 27.77
C GLY A 503 33.88 -1.17 26.75
N LYS A 504 34.31 -2.40 26.45
CA LYS A 504 35.46 -2.68 25.57
C LYS A 504 34.97 -2.70 24.11
N ASN A 505 35.88 -2.55 23.15
CA ASN A 505 35.51 -2.64 21.72
C ASN A 505 34.45 -1.60 21.28
N LYS A 506 34.74 -0.31 21.51
CA LYS A 506 33.91 0.84 21.09
C LYS A 506 32.50 0.89 21.74
N GLY A 507 32.33 0.18 22.86
CA GLY A 507 31.07 0.09 23.60
C GLY A 507 30.02 -0.83 22.99
N TYR A 508 30.41 -1.66 22.02
CA TYR A 508 29.49 -2.61 21.38
C TYR A 508 29.02 -3.72 22.32
N ASP A 509 29.76 -3.97 23.41
CA ASP A 509 29.47 -4.95 24.45
C ASP A 509 28.52 -4.43 25.55
N ASP A 510 28.15 -3.15 25.53
CA ASP A 510 27.26 -2.55 26.53
C ASP A 510 25.79 -2.82 26.25
N ALA A 511 25.24 -3.86 26.87
CA ALA A 511 23.82 -4.20 26.77
C ALA A 511 22.87 -3.20 27.47
N SER A 512 23.37 -2.32 28.33
CA SER A 512 22.55 -1.37 29.09
C SER A 512 22.25 -0.08 28.33
N SER A 513 23.11 0.24 27.35
CA SER A 513 22.98 1.44 26.52
C SER A 513 22.16 1.14 25.26
N PRO A 514 21.07 1.86 25.00
CA PRO A 514 20.27 1.66 23.79
C PRO A 514 21.09 1.74 22.49
N TYR A 515 20.68 0.92 21.53
CA TYR A 515 21.21 0.85 20.16
C TYR A 515 22.63 0.32 20.00
N THR A 516 23.25 -0.25 21.04
CA THR A 516 24.49 -1.03 20.85
C THR A 516 24.17 -2.43 20.28
N PRO A 517 25.15 -3.10 19.66
CA PRO A 517 25.02 -4.51 19.28
C PRO A 517 24.62 -5.45 20.43
N ALA A 518 25.17 -5.27 21.64
CA ALA A 518 24.80 -6.08 22.82
C ALA A 518 23.38 -5.78 23.33
N TRP A 519 22.94 -4.53 23.26
CA TRP A 519 21.57 -4.15 23.64
C TRP A 519 20.54 -4.80 22.71
N GLN A 520 20.75 -4.75 21.40
CA GLN A 520 19.76 -5.33 20.48
C GLN A 520 19.68 -6.86 20.62
N GLU A 521 20.76 -7.54 21.03
CA GLU A 521 20.75 -9.00 21.21
C GLU A 521 19.70 -9.42 22.26
N ALA A 522 19.59 -8.67 23.37
CA ALA A 522 18.58 -8.93 24.40
C ALA A 522 17.14 -8.79 23.88
N ILE A 523 16.93 -7.89 22.92
CA ILE A 523 15.62 -7.59 22.35
C ILE A 523 15.28 -8.57 21.23
N THR A 524 16.15 -8.68 20.23
CA THR A 524 15.90 -9.37 18.96
C THR A 524 16.28 -10.85 19.00
N GLY A 525 17.19 -11.25 19.90
CA GLY A 525 17.81 -12.57 19.91
C GLY A 525 18.92 -12.77 18.85
N VAL A 526 19.21 -11.78 18.00
CA VAL A 526 20.30 -11.86 17.02
C VAL A 526 21.64 -11.59 17.72
N PRO A 527 22.68 -12.44 17.55
CA PRO A 527 23.96 -12.22 18.21
C PRO A 527 24.60 -10.86 17.87
N ALA A 528 25.09 -10.15 18.88
CA ALA A 528 25.71 -8.83 18.79
C ALA A 528 26.86 -8.80 17.79
N ALA A 529 27.73 -9.81 17.83
CA ALA A 529 28.85 -9.93 16.90
C ALA A 529 28.37 -10.04 15.44
N THR A 530 27.27 -10.77 15.20
CA THR A 530 26.67 -10.90 13.87
C THR A 530 26.04 -9.59 13.43
N ALA A 531 25.24 -8.93 14.27
CA ALA A 531 24.65 -7.63 13.95
C ALA A 531 25.73 -6.59 13.57
N ALA A 532 26.79 -6.51 14.37
CA ALA A 532 27.91 -5.59 14.10
C ALA A 532 28.67 -5.95 12.81
N ARG A 533 28.87 -7.25 12.53
CA ARG A 533 29.50 -7.71 11.29
C ARG A 533 28.66 -7.35 10.08
N ILE A 534 27.37 -7.66 10.06
CA ILE A 534 26.49 -7.40 8.91
C ILE A 534 26.36 -5.89 8.66
N GLY A 535 26.24 -5.06 9.71
CA GLY A 535 26.27 -3.60 9.55
C GLY A 535 27.56 -3.08 8.90
N ARG A 536 28.72 -3.63 9.31
CA ARG A 536 30.02 -3.30 8.74
C ARG A 536 30.21 -3.79 7.30
N GLU A 537 29.79 -5.02 7.00
CA GLU A 537 29.85 -5.59 5.65
C GLU A 537 28.97 -4.80 4.68
N PHE A 538 27.74 -4.45 5.09
CA PHE A 538 26.82 -3.63 4.30
C PHE A 538 27.42 -2.26 3.94
N ALA A 539 27.97 -1.56 4.93
CA ALA A 539 28.62 -0.27 4.70
C ALA A 539 29.91 -0.40 3.88
N ARG A 540 30.75 -1.40 4.14
CA ARG A 540 31.99 -1.60 3.36
C ARG A 540 31.70 -1.86 1.89
N ASN A 541 30.73 -2.72 1.58
CA ASN A 541 30.32 -2.92 0.19
C ASN A 541 29.85 -1.62 -0.44
N ALA A 542 29.02 -0.82 0.25
CA ALA A 542 28.56 0.47 -0.26
C ALA A 542 29.71 1.47 -0.47
N GLU A 543 30.72 1.48 0.39
CA GLU A 543 31.92 2.31 0.21
C GLU A 543 32.70 1.90 -1.04
N GLU A 544 33.04 0.61 -1.17
CA GLU A 544 33.86 0.08 -2.26
C GLU A 544 33.14 0.18 -3.63
N SER A 545 31.82 -0.01 -3.63
CA SER A 545 30.99 -0.01 -4.83
C SER A 545 30.33 1.33 -5.16
N LYS A 546 30.50 2.34 -4.29
CA LYS A 546 29.81 3.64 -4.36
C LYS A 546 28.28 3.50 -4.36
N GLY A 547 27.74 2.80 -3.36
CA GLY A 547 26.31 2.77 -3.05
C GLY A 547 25.56 1.50 -3.50
N ARG A 548 26.23 0.43 -3.96
CA ARG A 548 25.55 -0.78 -4.45
C ARG A 548 25.20 -1.78 -3.34
N SER A 549 24.66 -1.28 -2.22
CA SER A 549 24.06 -2.08 -1.14
C SER A 549 22.55 -1.82 -1.08
N MET A 550 21.76 -2.89 -1.09
CA MET A 550 20.30 -2.82 -1.20
C MET A 550 19.60 -3.54 -0.05
N ILE A 551 18.50 -2.97 0.44
CA ILE A 551 17.59 -3.63 1.38
C ILE A 551 16.24 -3.85 0.71
N VAL A 552 15.91 -5.12 0.45
CA VAL A 552 14.60 -5.55 -0.03
C VAL A 552 13.67 -5.78 1.17
N MET A 553 12.67 -4.91 1.32
CA MET A 553 11.76 -4.90 2.46
C MET A 553 10.31 -5.13 2.03
N GLY A 554 9.46 -5.57 2.96
CA GLY A 554 8.07 -5.90 2.64
C GLY A 554 7.12 -5.95 3.84
N ALA A 555 5.98 -6.61 3.65
CA ALA A 555 4.91 -6.68 4.64
C ALA A 555 5.30 -7.37 5.97
N GLY A 556 6.43 -8.10 6.03
CA GLY A 556 6.95 -8.66 7.28
C GLY A 556 7.30 -7.58 8.31
N THR A 557 7.68 -6.40 7.84
CA THR A 557 8.09 -5.24 8.64
C THR A 557 7.13 -4.04 8.47
N ASN A 558 6.38 -3.95 7.37
CA ASN A 558 5.46 -2.83 7.12
C ASN A 558 4.08 -2.95 7.77
N HIS A 559 3.65 -4.15 8.17
CA HIS A 559 2.29 -4.39 8.72
C HIS A 559 2.22 -4.27 10.26
N TRP A 560 3.26 -3.74 10.89
CA TRP A 560 3.32 -3.42 12.33
C TRP A 560 2.83 -1.99 12.58
N PHE A 561 2.33 -1.75 13.79
CA PHE A 561 1.87 -0.42 14.21
C PHE A 561 2.99 0.63 14.13
N HIS A 562 4.22 0.25 14.48
CA HIS A 562 5.43 1.08 14.39
C HIS A 562 6.25 0.82 13.12
N SER A 563 5.59 0.49 12.01
CA SER A 563 6.26 0.24 10.71
C SER A 563 7.04 1.43 10.19
N ASP A 564 6.58 2.66 10.43
CA ASP A 564 7.24 3.90 10.07
C ASP A 564 8.61 4.06 10.74
N THR A 565 8.73 3.75 12.04
CA THR A 565 10.01 3.82 12.76
C THR A 565 10.93 2.65 12.38
N ILE A 566 10.38 1.45 12.13
CA ILE A 566 11.13 0.31 11.56
C ILE A 566 11.74 0.68 10.21
N TYR A 567 10.94 1.20 9.29
CA TYR A 567 11.42 1.58 7.97
C TYR A 567 12.42 2.73 8.04
N ARG A 568 12.21 3.74 8.89
CA ARG A 568 13.20 4.81 9.08
C ARG A 568 14.54 4.30 9.61
N ALA A 569 14.55 3.28 10.46
CA ALA A 569 15.79 2.63 10.88
C ALA A 569 16.51 1.91 9.73
N PHE A 570 15.78 1.28 8.80
CA PHE A 570 16.37 0.70 7.58
C PHE A 570 16.89 1.78 6.62
N LEU A 571 16.08 2.81 6.41
CA LEU A 571 16.41 3.92 5.53
C LEU A 571 17.64 4.68 6.03
N THR A 572 17.85 4.78 7.34
CA THR A 572 19.10 5.31 7.91
C THR A 572 20.32 4.58 7.36
N LEU A 573 20.30 3.26 7.26
CA LEU A 573 21.43 2.48 6.71
C LEU A 573 21.69 2.86 5.26
N THR A 574 20.66 2.85 4.41
CA THR A 574 20.80 3.16 2.97
C THR A 574 21.13 4.63 2.69
N ASN A 575 20.64 5.55 3.52
CA ASN A 575 20.85 6.98 3.34
C ASN A 575 22.26 7.39 3.79
N LEU A 576 22.75 6.87 4.92
CA LEU A 576 24.11 7.12 5.42
C LEU A 576 25.17 6.55 4.47
N THR A 577 24.90 5.40 3.86
CA THR A 577 25.85 4.71 2.98
C THR A 577 25.76 5.13 1.51
N GLY A 578 24.98 6.17 1.19
CA GLY A 578 24.89 6.72 -0.16
C GLY A 578 24.34 5.74 -1.19
N CYS A 579 23.32 4.95 -0.83
CA CYS A 579 22.78 3.91 -1.70
C CYS A 579 21.53 4.35 -2.48
N GLN A 580 20.81 5.40 -2.06
CA GLN A 580 19.64 5.89 -2.80
C GLN A 580 20.07 6.56 -4.11
N GLY A 581 19.29 6.39 -5.19
CA GLY A 581 19.64 6.96 -6.49
C GLY A 581 20.80 6.28 -7.20
N VAL A 582 21.17 5.06 -6.80
CA VAL A 582 22.26 4.26 -7.40
C VAL A 582 21.69 2.92 -7.86
N ASN A 583 21.97 2.50 -9.11
CA ASN A 583 21.63 1.16 -9.58
C ASN A 583 22.31 0.08 -8.73
N GLY A 584 21.53 -0.88 -8.22
CA GLY A 584 21.99 -1.89 -7.28
C GLY A 584 22.05 -1.43 -5.83
N GLY A 585 21.55 -0.23 -5.54
CA GLY A 585 21.54 0.37 -4.22
C GLY A 585 20.14 0.74 -3.75
N GLY A 586 20.03 0.98 -2.45
CA GLY A 586 18.91 1.73 -1.87
C GLY A 586 17.83 0.85 -1.26
N TRP A 587 16.65 1.44 -1.11
CA TRP A 587 15.50 0.78 -0.52
C TRP A 587 14.63 0.17 -1.62
N ALA A 588 14.32 -1.11 -1.46
CA ALA A 588 13.51 -1.88 -2.40
C ALA A 588 12.29 -2.45 -1.66
N HIS A 589 11.28 -1.60 -1.44
CA HIS A 589 10.02 -2.03 -0.82
C HIS A 589 9.09 -2.64 -1.84
N TYR A 590 8.62 -3.85 -1.55
CA TYR A 590 7.61 -4.49 -2.37
C TYR A 590 6.46 -4.99 -1.51
N VAL A 591 5.24 -4.62 -1.92
CA VAL A 591 3.95 -4.98 -1.30
C VAL A 591 2.92 -5.30 -2.39
N GLY A 592 1.78 -4.61 -2.47
CA GLY A 592 0.90 -4.60 -3.63
C GLY A 592 1.49 -3.89 -4.86
N GLN A 593 0.82 -4.07 -6.00
CA GLN A 593 1.16 -3.55 -7.32
C GLN A 593 0.71 -2.09 -7.48
N GLU A 594 1.28 -1.18 -6.69
CA GLU A 594 0.81 0.21 -6.61
C GLU A 594 1.11 1.02 -7.88
N LYS A 595 2.25 0.76 -8.54
CA LYS A 595 2.81 1.65 -9.57
C LYS A 595 2.10 1.57 -10.92
N VAL A 596 1.11 2.45 -11.09
CA VAL A 596 0.50 2.78 -12.38
C VAL A 596 1.47 3.65 -13.16
N ARG A 597 2.30 3.08 -14.03
CA ARG A 597 3.30 3.89 -14.75
C ARG A 597 2.68 5.07 -15.52
N PRO A 598 1.58 4.89 -16.29
CA PRO A 598 0.90 6.01 -16.95
C PRO A 598 -0.05 6.78 -16.01
N ILE A 599 0.46 7.25 -14.88
CA ILE A 599 -0.33 7.78 -13.77
C ILE A 599 -1.10 9.04 -14.14
N THR A 600 -0.54 9.95 -14.95
CA THR A 600 -1.23 11.19 -15.34
C THR A 600 -2.50 10.89 -16.13
N GLY A 601 -2.42 10.05 -17.16
CA GLY A 601 -3.57 9.68 -17.98
C GLY A 601 -4.62 8.90 -17.21
N TYR A 602 -4.18 7.91 -16.42
CA TYR A 602 -5.08 7.15 -15.54
C TYR A 602 -5.83 8.06 -14.55
N THR A 603 -5.13 8.98 -13.89
CA THR A 603 -5.72 9.85 -12.85
C THR A 603 -6.75 10.80 -13.42
N GLN A 604 -6.53 11.35 -14.63
CA GLN A 604 -7.54 12.19 -15.30
C GLN A 604 -8.85 11.44 -15.53
N ILE A 605 -8.76 10.20 -16.02
CA ILE A 605 -9.95 9.38 -16.31
C ILE A 605 -10.62 8.89 -15.03
N ALA A 606 -9.89 8.24 -14.13
CA ALA A 606 -10.44 7.56 -12.95
C ALA A 606 -11.07 8.54 -11.95
N ASN A 607 -10.52 9.74 -11.81
CA ASN A 607 -11.07 10.77 -10.92
C ASN A 607 -12.02 11.74 -11.64
N ALA A 608 -12.33 11.50 -12.92
CA ALA A 608 -13.16 12.35 -13.75
C ALA A 608 -12.71 13.83 -13.80
N LEU A 609 -11.39 14.07 -13.68
CA LEU A 609 -10.79 15.41 -13.62
C LEU A 609 -10.90 16.18 -14.94
N ASP A 610 -11.24 15.47 -16.00
CA ASP A 610 -11.56 16.02 -17.31
C ASP A 610 -12.94 16.71 -17.35
N TRP A 611 -13.84 16.37 -16.42
CA TRP A 611 -15.18 17.00 -16.30
C TRP A 611 -15.34 17.85 -15.05
N ASN A 612 -14.91 17.34 -13.90
CA ASN A 612 -15.12 17.97 -12.60
C ASN A 612 -13.81 17.98 -11.81
N ARG A 613 -13.50 19.10 -11.15
CA ARG A 613 -12.40 19.18 -10.19
C ARG A 613 -12.91 19.89 -8.94
N PRO A 614 -12.63 19.40 -7.72
CA PRO A 614 -11.85 18.21 -7.36
C PRO A 614 -12.71 16.93 -7.16
N PRO A 615 -12.06 15.75 -7.06
CA PRO A 615 -12.72 14.48 -6.68
C PRO A 615 -12.92 14.38 -5.15
N ARG A 616 -13.66 13.37 -4.67
CA ARG A 616 -13.72 12.99 -3.25
C ARG A 616 -12.91 11.72 -3.00
N ASN A 617 -11.65 11.90 -2.62
CA ASN A 617 -10.72 10.81 -2.30
C ASN A 617 -10.59 10.65 -0.78
N MET A 618 -10.82 9.45 -0.24
CA MET A 618 -10.95 9.19 1.20
C MET A 618 -9.89 8.24 1.74
N ILE A 619 -9.31 8.55 2.92
CA ILE A 619 -8.44 7.63 3.66
C ILE A 619 -9.25 6.49 4.30
N GLN A 620 -9.14 5.30 3.73
CA GLN A 620 -10.06 4.20 4.02
C GLN A 620 -9.88 3.62 5.44
N THR A 621 -8.69 3.69 6.03
CA THR A 621 -8.47 3.22 7.42
C THR A 621 -9.29 4.02 8.43
N ALA A 622 -9.22 5.37 8.39
CA ALA A 622 -10.00 6.22 9.30
C ALA A 622 -11.50 6.11 9.00
N TYR A 623 -11.86 6.00 7.71
CA TYR A 623 -13.24 5.78 7.27
C TYR A 623 -13.86 4.53 7.93
N TRP A 624 -13.17 3.39 7.89
CA TRP A 624 -13.69 2.18 8.51
C TRP A 624 -13.59 2.17 10.03
N TYR A 625 -12.56 2.79 10.59
CA TYR A 625 -12.44 2.94 12.04
C TYR A 625 -13.68 3.65 12.64
N LEU A 626 -14.16 4.71 11.99
CA LEU A 626 -15.39 5.40 12.37
C LEU A 626 -16.66 4.63 11.97
N HIS A 627 -16.82 4.26 10.70
CA HIS A 627 -18.12 3.74 10.22
C HIS A 627 -18.39 2.27 10.54
N THR A 628 -17.39 1.50 10.96
CA THR A 628 -17.59 0.18 11.57
C THR A 628 -17.57 0.24 13.11
N ASN A 629 -17.57 1.45 13.68
CA ASN A 629 -17.60 1.71 15.12
C ASN A 629 -16.47 1.06 15.91
N GLN A 630 -15.33 0.82 15.28
CA GLN A 630 -14.17 0.24 15.97
C GLN A 630 -13.64 1.18 17.05
N PHE A 631 -13.83 2.50 16.90
CA PHE A 631 -13.48 3.51 17.92
C PHE A 631 -14.17 3.28 19.26
N ARG A 632 -15.35 2.65 19.28
CA ARG A 632 -16.10 2.36 20.51
C ARG A 632 -15.46 1.28 21.39
N TYR A 633 -14.35 0.71 20.95
CA TYR A 633 -13.68 -0.42 21.60
C TYR A 633 -12.21 -0.11 21.90
N ASP A 634 -11.79 1.15 21.79
CA ASP A 634 -10.48 1.58 22.29
C ASP A 634 -10.50 1.54 23.82
N GLN A 635 -9.49 0.90 24.42
CA GLN A 635 -9.34 0.82 25.88
C GLN A 635 -8.16 1.69 26.36
N PHE A 636 -7.77 2.66 25.53
CA PHE A 636 -6.62 3.55 25.76
C PHE A 636 -6.83 4.91 25.06
N GLY A 637 -6.13 5.94 25.53
CA GLY A 637 -6.11 7.28 24.93
C GLY A 637 -4.98 7.47 23.91
N ALA A 638 -5.08 8.50 23.07
CA ALA A 638 -4.05 8.83 22.06
C ALA A 638 -2.69 9.20 22.68
N ASP A 639 -2.70 9.71 23.91
CA ASP A 639 -1.54 10.03 24.74
C ASP A 639 -0.78 8.80 25.26
N THR A 640 -1.34 7.60 25.15
CA THR A 640 -0.63 6.35 25.46
C THR A 640 0.63 6.18 24.59
N LEU A 641 0.66 6.84 23.44
CA LEU A 641 1.79 6.83 22.52
C LEU A 641 2.76 7.99 22.75
N SER A 642 2.47 8.94 23.64
CA SER A 642 3.30 10.12 23.84
C SER A 642 4.66 9.76 24.46
N ALA A 643 5.69 10.50 24.08
CA ALA A 643 6.99 10.45 24.72
C ALA A 643 7.01 11.32 25.99
N THR A 644 7.94 11.05 26.88
CA THR A 644 8.27 11.89 28.05
C THR A 644 8.75 13.29 27.66
N THR A 645 9.29 13.45 26.44
CA THR A 645 9.65 14.74 25.84
C THR A 645 8.47 15.47 25.19
N GLY A 646 7.27 14.86 25.18
CA GLY A 646 6.06 15.46 24.63
C GLY A 646 5.56 16.65 25.45
N LYS A 647 4.66 17.45 24.86
CA LYS A 647 4.10 18.66 25.46
C LYS A 647 2.63 18.48 25.87
N GLY A 648 2.14 17.24 25.94
CA GLY A 648 0.77 16.91 26.32
C GLY A 648 -0.26 17.29 25.25
N ARG A 649 0.13 17.33 23.98
CA ARG A 649 -0.78 17.69 22.86
C ARG A 649 -1.90 16.68 22.64
N LEU A 650 -1.70 15.44 23.06
CA LEU A 650 -2.66 14.34 22.96
C LEU A 650 -3.34 13.99 24.29
N ALA A 651 -2.99 14.70 25.38
CA ALA A 651 -3.47 14.39 26.73
C ALA A 651 -5.00 14.39 26.81
N GLY A 652 -5.58 13.30 27.33
CA GLY A 652 -7.02 13.15 27.49
C GLY A 652 -7.82 13.12 26.18
N ARG A 653 -7.17 12.87 25.04
CA ARG A 653 -7.83 12.72 23.73
C ARG A 653 -7.97 11.23 23.38
N SER A 654 -9.08 10.86 22.79
CA SER A 654 -9.22 9.56 22.12
C SER A 654 -8.63 9.62 20.70
N THR A 655 -8.37 8.46 20.10
CA THR A 655 -7.98 8.37 18.68
C THR A 655 -9.05 8.96 17.74
N ALA A 656 -10.33 8.81 18.07
CA ALA A 656 -11.42 9.41 17.30
C ALA A 656 -11.38 10.95 17.32
N ASP A 657 -11.02 11.55 18.45
CA ASP A 657 -10.85 13.02 18.56
C ASP A 657 -9.73 13.53 17.67
N VAL A 658 -8.61 12.79 17.60
CA VAL A 658 -7.46 13.10 16.74
C VAL A 658 -7.85 13.01 15.26
N ILE A 659 -8.66 12.02 14.87
CA ILE A 659 -9.19 11.91 13.50
C ILE A 659 -10.10 13.10 13.18
N ALA A 660 -11.04 13.43 14.07
CA ALA A 660 -11.94 14.57 13.90
C ALA A 660 -11.16 15.89 13.78
N GLN A 661 -10.11 16.07 14.59
CA GLN A 661 -9.20 17.21 14.53
C GLN A 661 -8.50 17.32 13.18
N SER A 662 -7.92 16.22 12.69
CA SER A 662 -7.25 16.21 11.38
C SER A 662 -8.20 16.57 10.23
N ALA A 663 -9.46 16.14 10.30
CA ALA A 663 -10.47 16.44 9.28
C ALA A 663 -10.82 17.95 9.25
N ARG A 664 -11.15 18.53 10.41
CA ARG A 664 -11.58 19.94 10.49
C ARG A 664 -10.45 20.93 10.23
N MET A 665 -9.19 20.54 10.49
CA MET A 665 -8.01 21.33 10.16
C MET A 665 -7.60 21.24 8.68
N GLY A 666 -8.31 20.43 7.89
CA GLY A 666 -8.00 20.25 6.46
C GLY A 666 -6.81 19.36 6.19
N TRP A 667 -6.33 18.59 7.17
CA TRP A 667 -5.17 17.72 7.01
C TRP A 667 -5.50 16.44 6.27
N MET A 668 -6.60 15.79 6.66
CA MET A 668 -7.06 14.54 6.07
C MET A 668 -8.47 14.69 5.50
N PRO A 669 -8.81 13.99 4.41
CA PRO A 669 -10.18 13.98 3.91
C PRO A 669 -11.10 13.31 4.92
N SER A 670 -12.34 13.80 5.00
CA SER A 670 -13.41 13.19 5.78
C SER A 670 -14.69 13.25 4.98
N TYR A 671 -15.17 12.09 4.56
CA TYR A 671 -16.42 11.90 3.84
C TYR A 671 -17.21 10.78 4.50
N PRO A 672 -18.52 10.94 4.76
CA PRO A 672 -19.28 12.19 4.92
C PRO A 672 -18.52 13.38 5.53
N THR A 673 -18.60 14.56 4.93
CA THR A 673 -17.90 15.76 5.45
C THR A 673 -18.75 16.47 6.49
N PHE A 674 -19.92 16.96 6.07
CA PHE A 674 -20.82 17.73 6.93
C PHE A 674 -22.02 16.89 7.35
N ASP A 675 -22.65 17.25 8.46
CA ASP A 675 -23.87 16.62 8.97
C ASP A 675 -25.15 16.96 8.17
N ARG A 676 -25.00 17.80 7.13
CA ARG A 676 -26.03 18.15 6.15
C ARG A 676 -25.63 17.70 4.75
N ASN A 677 -26.63 17.54 3.87
CA ASN A 677 -26.41 17.27 2.45
C ASN A 677 -25.62 18.44 1.81
N PRO A 678 -24.45 18.21 1.22
CA PRO A 678 -23.63 19.27 0.63
C PRO A 678 -24.26 19.90 -0.62
N LEU A 679 -25.27 19.28 -1.23
CA LEU A 679 -26.06 19.92 -2.30
C LEU A 679 -26.98 21.01 -1.72
N ASP A 680 -27.59 20.73 -0.58
CA ASP A 680 -28.53 21.65 0.07
C ASP A 680 -27.76 22.83 0.71
N LEU A 681 -26.51 22.61 1.15
CA LEU A 681 -25.64 23.70 1.64
C LEU A 681 -25.34 24.76 0.58
N SER A 682 -25.15 24.37 -0.69
CA SER A 682 -24.94 25.34 -1.77
C SER A 682 -26.23 26.11 -2.07
N ASP A 683 -27.38 25.43 -2.05
CA ASP A 683 -28.68 26.07 -2.22
C ASP A 683 -29.00 27.06 -1.08
N ASP A 684 -28.72 26.68 0.17
CA ASP A 684 -28.89 27.53 1.35
C ASP A 684 -28.00 28.79 1.28
N ALA A 685 -26.72 28.63 0.90
CA ALA A 685 -25.80 29.75 0.73
C ALA A 685 -26.27 30.72 -0.37
N ALA A 686 -26.75 30.18 -1.50
CA ALA A 686 -27.31 30.97 -2.59
C ALA A 686 -28.58 31.71 -2.14
N ALA A 687 -29.48 31.07 -1.38
CA ALA A 687 -30.67 31.70 -0.83
C ALA A 687 -30.35 32.82 0.19
N ALA A 688 -29.25 32.67 0.94
CA ALA A 688 -28.73 33.69 1.85
C ALA A 688 -27.98 34.84 1.11
N GLY A 689 -27.72 34.71 -0.19
CA GLY A 689 -26.96 35.69 -0.96
C GLY A 689 -25.48 35.77 -0.59
N GLN A 690 -24.91 34.67 -0.07
CA GLN A 690 -23.53 34.61 0.43
C GLN A 690 -22.67 33.63 -0.40
N PRO A 691 -21.36 33.91 -0.57
CA PRO A 691 -20.43 32.90 -1.07
C PRO A 691 -20.41 31.67 -0.17
N VAL A 692 -20.37 30.47 -0.76
CA VAL A 692 -20.47 29.22 0.00
C VAL A 692 -19.39 29.04 1.06
N GLY A 693 -18.17 29.52 0.79
CA GLY A 693 -17.07 29.47 1.75
C GLY A 693 -17.34 30.33 2.99
N GLU A 694 -17.98 31.48 2.83
CA GLU A 694 -18.36 32.37 3.93
C GLU A 694 -19.55 31.79 4.71
N TYR A 695 -20.58 31.32 4.00
CA TYR A 695 -21.77 30.73 4.60
C TYR A 695 -21.42 29.51 5.46
N VAL A 696 -20.64 28.57 4.93
CA VAL A 696 -20.23 27.37 5.67
C VAL A 696 -19.38 27.73 6.90
N VAL A 697 -18.42 28.65 6.77
CA VAL A 697 -17.61 29.11 7.92
C VAL A 697 -18.48 29.78 8.98
N GLN A 698 -19.44 30.61 8.57
CA GLN A 698 -20.39 31.24 9.49
C GLN A 698 -21.21 30.19 10.25
N GLN A 699 -21.76 29.19 9.55
CA GLN A 699 -22.58 28.13 10.13
C GLN A 699 -21.76 27.23 11.08
N LEU A 700 -20.51 26.90 10.73
CA LEU A 700 -19.59 26.15 11.60
C LEU A 700 -19.28 26.93 12.89
N LYS A 701 -19.00 28.23 12.78
CA LYS A 701 -18.75 29.09 13.95
C LYS A 701 -19.99 29.25 14.83
N ALA A 702 -21.17 29.27 14.24
CA ALA A 702 -22.44 29.35 14.96
C ALA A 702 -22.85 28.02 15.63
N GLY A 703 -22.24 26.90 15.24
CA GLY A 703 -22.62 25.56 15.71
C GLY A 703 -23.88 25.01 15.04
N GLU A 704 -24.33 25.63 13.93
CA GLU A 704 -25.52 25.21 13.16
C GLU A 704 -25.18 24.17 12.07
N LEU A 705 -23.89 23.97 11.82
CA LEU A 705 -23.33 22.94 10.96
C LEU A 705 -22.19 22.22 11.70
N GLY A 706 -22.15 20.89 11.59
CA GLY A 706 -21.11 20.06 12.18
C GLY A 706 -20.33 19.27 11.13
N PHE A 707 -19.09 18.87 11.47
CA PHE A 707 -18.40 17.84 10.70
C PHE A 707 -19.00 16.47 11.02
N ALA A 708 -19.40 15.69 10.01
CA ALA A 708 -20.05 14.40 10.22
C ALA A 708 -19.19 13.39 10.98
N GLY A 709 -17.86 13.48 10.88
CA GLY A 709 -16.92 12.66 11.65
C GLY A 709 -16.91 12.95 13.18
N GLU A 710 -17.47 14.08 13.61
CA GLU A 710 -17.67 14.41 15.03
C GLU A 710 -18.93 13.75 15.59
N ASP A 711 -19.77 13.18 14.72
CA ASP A 711 -20.93 12.40 15.11
C ASP A 711 -21.22 11.26 14.11
N PRO A 712 -20.31 10.26 13.99
CA PRO A 712 -20.31 9.25 12.92
C PRO A 712 -21.44 8.20 13.06
N ASP A 713 -22.17 8.23 14.15
CA ASP A 713 -23.33 7.37 14.42
C ASP A 713 -24.66 8.04 14.05
N ALA A 714 -24.66 9.31 13.61
CA ALA A 714 -25.90 10.00 13.32
C ALA A 714 -26.49 9.41 12.04
N PRO A 715 -27.83 9.22 11.94
CA PRO A 715 -28.42 8.72 10.70
C PRO A 715 -28.04 9.52 9.45
N GLY A 716 -27.76 10.82 9.60
CA GLY A 716 -27.24 11.64 8.51
C GLY A 716 -25.78 11.35 8.12
N ASN A 717 -24.94 10.75 8.99
CA ASN A 717 -23.47 10.91 8.97
C ASN A 717 -22.66 9.67 8.57
N TYR A 718 -23.31 8.58 8.18
CA TYR A 718 -22.62 7.36 7.75
C TYR A 718 -22.97 6.96 6.31
N PRO A 719 -22.09 6.21 5.64
CA PRO A 719 -22.36 5.74 4.28
C PRO A 719 -23.59 4.86 4.18
N ARG A 720 -24.35 5.10 3.12
CA ARG A 720 -25.56 4.33 2.80
C ARG A 720 -25.33 3.35 1.66
N ILE A 721 -24.46 3.69 0.71
CA ILE A 721 -24.17 2.86 -0.47
C ILE A 721 -22.68 2.54 -0.52
N LEU A 722 -22.36 1.27 -0.73
CA LEU A 722 -21.00 0.79 -0.95
C LEU A 722 -21.00 -0.11 -2.18
N SER A 723 -20.26 0.33 -3.20
CA SER A 723 -20.01 -0.44 -4.40
C SER A 723 -18.60 -1.01 -4.38
N ILE A 724 -18.46 -2.32 -4.51
CA ILE A 724 -17.18 -3.03 -4.47
C ILE A 724 -16.94 -3.72 -5.82
N TRP A 725 -15.74 -3.57 -6.37
CA TRP A 725 -15.33 -4.35 -7.54
C TRP A 725 -13.82 -4.58 -7.51
N ARG A 726 -13.37 -5.70 -8.06
CA ARG A 726 -11.95 -6.13 -8.05
C ARG A 726 -11.38 -6.32 -6.63
N ALA A 727 -12.24 -6.52 -5.64
CA ALA A 727 -11.87 -6.61 -4.23
C ALA A 727 -12.77 -7.58 -3.47
N ASN A 728 -12.19 -8.28 -2.50
CA ASN A 728 -12.92 -9.07 -1.52
C ASN A 728 -12.72 -8.45 -0.13
N LEU A 729 -13.41 -7.35 0.16
CA LEU A 729 -13.27 -6.61 1.42
C LEU A 729 -13.55 -7.52 2.63
N LEU A 730 -14.69 -8.21 2.63
CA LEU A 730 -15.18 -8.97 3.77
C LEU A 730 -14.54 -10.35 3.94
N GLY A 731 -13.81 -10.84 2.94
CA GLY A 731 -13.06 -12.11 2.98
C GLY A 731 -11.54 -11.95 3.01
N SER A 732 -11.03 -10.72 2.80
CA SER A 732 -9.60 -10.47 2.62
C SER A 732 -9.09 -9.27 3.40
N SER A 733 -9.47 -8.04 3.05
CA SER A 733 -8.78 -6.83 3.55
C SER A 733 -9.43 -6.16 4.77
N GLY A 734 -10.66 -6.54 5.12
CA GLY A 734 -11.49 -6.00 6.21
C GLY A 734 -10.97 -6.28 7.61
N LYS A 735 -9.97 -5.54 8.11
CA LYS A 735 -9.52 -5.66 9.51
C LYS A 735 -10.66 -5.31 10.46
N GLY A 736 -10.88 -6.13 11.47
CA GLY A 736 -12.08 -6.06 12.29
C GLY A 736 -13.31 -6.59 11.58
N ASN A 737 -13.22 -7.76 10.95
CA ASN A 737 -14.32 -8.32 10.14
C ASN A 737 -15.64 -8.38 10.92
N GLU A 738 -15.61 -8.77 12.20
CA GLU A 738 -16.81 -8.85 13.05
C GLU A 738 -17.47 -7.48 13.30
N TYR A 739 -16.70 -6.39 13.27
CA TYR A 739 -17.20 -5.02 13.38
C TYR A 739 -17.92 -4.58 12.10
N PHE A 740 -17.42 -4.98 10.93
CA PHE A 740 -18.14 -4.81 9.66
C PHE A 740 -19.48 -5.56 9.70
N LEU A 741 -19.49 -6.80 10.16
CA LEU A 741 -20.71 -7.62 10.22
C LEU A 741 -21.76 -6.97 11.14
N LYS A 742 -21.36 -6.54 12.34
CA LYS A 742 -22.27 -5.91 13.31
C LYS A 742 -22.74 -4.53 12.87
N HIS A 743 -21.81 -3.58 12.74
CA HIS A 743 -22.15 -2.15 12.64
C HIS A 743 -22.48 -1.74 11.20
N LEU A 744 -21.70 -2.19 10.21
CA LEU A 744 -21.93 -1.81 8.82
C LEU A 744 -23.08 -2.62 8.19
N LEU A 745 -23.07 -3.94 8.33
CA LEU A 745 -24.01 -4.82 7.63
C LEU A 745 -25.28 -5.15 8.41
N GLY A 746 -25.22 -5.18 9.75
CA GLY A 746 -26.35 -5.52 10.61
C GLY A 746 -26.67 -7.03 10.58
N THR A 747 -25.63 -7.86 10.51
CA THR A 747 -25.72 -9.33 10.50
C THR A 747 -25.25 -9.93 11.81
N ASP A 748 -25.38 -11.25 11.96
CA ASP A 748 -24.74 -11.96 13.07
C ASP A 748 -23.21 -11.76 13.04
N SER A 749 -22.62 -11.50 14.21
CA SER A 749 -21.17 -11.41 14.41
C SER A 749 -20.71 -12.23 15.61
N SER A 750 -19.43 -12.60 15.64
CA SER A 750 -18.75 -13.26 16.76
C SER A 750 -17.90 -12.29 17.60
N LEU A 751 -18.17 -10.98 17.51
CA LEU A 751 -17.51 -9.94 18.30
C LEU A 751 -17.67 -10.18 19.81
N ARG A 752 -16.56 -10.11 20.56
CA ARG A 752 -16.51 -10.34 22.01
C ARG A 752 -16.05 -9.12 22.83
N ALA A 753 -15.58 -8.06 22.17
CA ALA A 753 -14.99 -6.90 22.83
C ALA A 753 -16.05 -6.09 23.60
N ALA A 754 -15.67 -5.59 24.77
CA ALA A 754 -16.45 -4.62 25.53
C ALA A 754 -16.24 -3.20 24.99
N GLU A 755 -17.29 -2.38 25.06
CA GLU A 755 -17.18 -0.97 24.69
C GLU A 755 -16.31 -0.19 25.69
N THR A 756 -15.75 0.92 25.23
CA THR A 756 -14.89 1.83 25.99
C THR A 756 -15.61 2.34 27.26
N PRO A 757 -14.96 2.27 28.44
CA PRO A 757 -15.51 2.82 29.67
C PRO A 757 -15.64 4.35 29.59
N GLU A 758 -16.53 4.93 30.38
CA GLU A 758 -16.97 6.33 30.24
C GLU A 758 -15.81 7.34 30.31
N GLU A 759 -14.86 7.10 31.20
CA GLU A 759 -13.67 7.93 31.43
C GLU A 759 -12.66 7.94 30.27
N LEU A 760 -12.75 7.00 29.33
CA LEU A 760 -11.89 6.91 28.14
C LEU A 760 -12.65 7.23 26.84
N ARG A 761 -13.93 7.62 26.92
CA ARG A 761 -14.72 7.96 25.73
C ARG A 761 -14.22 9.25 25.07
N PRO A 762 -14.46 9.41 23.76
CA PRO A 762 -14.08 10.63 23.04
C PRO A 762 -14.70 11.89 23.63
N VAL A 763 -13.99 13.02 23.49
CA VAL A 763 -14.43 14.35 23.97
C VAL A 763 -15.03 15.19 22.85
N ASP A 764 -14.41 15.18 21.66
CA ASP A 764 -14.84 15.94 20.49
C ASP A 764 -15.80 15.11 19.61
N VAL A 765 -15.80 13.77 19.74
CA VAL A 765 -16.69 12.86 18.99
C VAL A 765 -17.87 12.40 19.86
N THR A 766 -19.08 12.56 19.35
CA THR A 766 -20.33 12.23 20.06
C THR A 766 -20.45 10.73 20.33
N TRP A 767 -20.61 10.36 21.60
CA TRP A 767 -20.96 9.01 22.00
C TRP A 767 -22.48 8.82 22.09
N ARG A 768 -23.05 7.95 21.26
CA ARG A 768 -24.43 7.49 21.43
C ARG A 768 -24.48 6.21 22.26
N ASP A 769 -25.41 6.14 23.21
CA ASP A 769 -25.61 4.95 24.07
C ASP A 769 -25.92 3.69 23.28
N HIS A 770 -26.67 3.83 22.18
CA HIS A 770 -26.96 2.75 21.25
C HIS A 770 -26.28 3.01 19.90
N ALA A 771 -25.24 2.23 19.63
CA ALA A 771 -24.57 2.24 18.33
C ALA A 771 -25.53 1.74 17.22
N PRO A 772 -25.58 2.37 16.04
CA PRO A 772 -26.39 1.89 14.93
C PRO A 772 -25.80 0.59 14.36
N GLU A 773 -26.67 -0.39 14.13
CA GLU A 773 -26.34 -1.62 13.40
C GLU A 773 -26.96 -1.57 11.99
N GLY A 774 -26.24 -2.10 11.00
CA GLY A 774 -26.72 -2.13 9.62
C GLY A 774 -26.76 -0.75 8.97
N LYS A 775 -25.72 0.08 9.18
CA LYS A 775 -25.58 1.41 8.58
C LYS A 775 -25.75 1.42 7.05
N LEU A 776 -25.27 0.36 6.38
CA LEU A 776 -25.26 0.27 4.92
C LEU A 776 -26.61 -0.18 4.35
N ASP A 777 -27.21 0.66 3.51
CA ASP A 777 -28.47 0.38 2.81
C ASP A 777 -28.24 -0.52 1.57
N LEU A 778 -27.21 -0.26 0.77
CA LEU A 778 -26.89 -1.13 -0.38
C LEU A 778 -25.43 -1.54 -0.38
N LEU A 779 -25.20 -2.85 -0.43
CA LEU A 779 -23.92 -3.44 -0.81
C LEU A 779 -24.03 -4.05 -2.21
N MET A 780 -23.33 -3.46 -3.18
CA MET A 780 -23.22 -4.00 -4.53
C MET A 780 -21.81 -4.51 -4.79
N THR A 781 -21.67 -5.72 -5.37
CA THR A 781 -20.36 -6.27 -5.76
C THR A 781 -20.33 -6.69 -7.22
N ILE A 782 -19.26 -6.35 -7.94
CA ILE A 782 -18.93 -6.89 -9.27
C ILE A 782 -17.77 -7.88 -9.12
N ASP A 783 -18.01 -9.15 -9.43
CA ASP A 783 -17.01 -10.22 -9.31
C ASP A 783 -17.29 -11.34 -10.32
N PHE A 784 -16.24 -12.06 -10.74
CA PHE A 784 -16.37 -13.25 -11.58
C PHE A 784 -16.51 -14.53 -10.75
N ARG A 785 -16.20 -14.51 -9.45
CA ARG A 785 -16.36 -15.66 -8.54
C ARG A 785 -17.15 -15.30 -7.28
N GLN A 786 -17.72 -16.31 -6.62
CA GLN A 786 -18.36 -16.11 -5.33
C GLN A 786 -17.30 -15.96 -4.23
N THR A 787 -17.35 -14.85 -3.50
CA THR A 787 -16.44 -14.47 -2.40
C THR A 787 -17.25 -14.18 -1.14
N SER A 788 -16.61 -14.09 0.04
CA SER A 788 -17.35 -13.59 1.21
C SER A 788 -18.04 -12.26 0.96
N THR A 789 -17.45 -11.38 0.16
CA THR A 789 -18.09 -10.10 -0.17
C THR A 789 -19.35 -10.27 -1.02
N THR A 790 -19.33 -11.14 -2.04
CA THR A 790 -20.53 -11.40 -2.85
C THR A 790 -21.64 -12.06 -2.04
N ILE A 791 -21.30 -13.02 -1.16
CA ILE A 791 -22.27 -13.73 -0.32
C ILE A 791 -22.97 -12.78 0.68
N PHE A 792 -22.30 -11.71 1.10
CA PHE A 792 -22.87 -10.66 1.94
C PHE A 792 -23.53 -9.50 1.18
N SER A 793 -23.37 -9.44 -0.15
CA SER A 793 -23.94 -8.36 -0.97
C SER A 793 -25.45 -8.47 -1.15
N ASP A 794 -26.10 -7.35 -1.40
CA ASP A 794 -27.52 -7.30 -1.78
C ASP A 794 -27.70 -7.51 -3.28
N VAL A 795 -26.75 -6.98 -4.07
CA VAL A 795 -26.68 -7.11 -5.53
C VAL A 795 -25.29 -7.61 -5.92
N VAL A 796 -25.22 -8.66 -6.73
CA VAL A 796 -23.99 -9.20 -7.31
C VAL A 796 -24.09 -9.17 -8.83
N LEU A 797 -23.11 -8.55 -9.49
CA LEU A 797 -23.05 -8.41 -10.94
C LEU A 797 -21.92 -9.29 -11.50
N PRO A 798 -22.17 -10.07 -12.57
CA PRO A 798 -21.21 -11.03 -13.11
C PRO A 798 -20.13 -10.33 -13.94
N ALA A 799 -18.88 -10.39 -13.48
CA ALA A 799 -17.74 -9.82 -14.20
C ALA A 799 -17.20 -10.76 -15.29
N ALA A 800 -16.69 -10.16 -16.36
CA ALA A 800 -15.80 -10.82 -17.31
C ALA A 800 -14.46 -11.15 -16.61
N THR A 801 -13.90 -12.32 -16.90
CA THR A 801 -12.56 -12.68 -16.42
C THR A 801 -11.48 -11.90 -17.16
N TRP A 802 -10.24 -12.03 -16.72
CA TRP A 802 -9.09 -11.37 -17.35
C TRP A 802 -8.80 -11.86 -18.78
N TYR A 803 -9.33 -13.02 -19.17
CA TYR A 803 -9.19 -13.57 -20.52
C TYR A 803 -10.41 -13.23 -21.39
N GLU A 804 -11.27 -12.31 -20.95
CA GLU A 804 -12.55 -11.98 -21.60
C GLU A 804 -12.72 -10.45 -21.79
N LYS A 805 -11.69 -9.62 -21.54
CA LYS A 805 -11.77 -8.14 -21.62
C LYS A 805 -10.49 -7.47 -22.10
N HIS A 806 -10.61 -6.20 -22.52
CA HIS A 806 -9.45 -5.33 -22.76
C HIS A 806 -9.15 -4.44 -21.56
N ASP A 807 -7.87 -4.27 -21.25
CA ASP A 807 -7.36 -3.42 -20.18
C ASP A 807 -5.82 -3.30 -20.29
N LEU A 808 -5.19 -2.57 -19.36
CA LEU A 808 -3.74 -2.36 -19.24
C LEU A 808 -3.21 -2.84 -17.89
N SER A 809 -1.97 -3.33 -17.88
CA SER A 809 -1.23 -3.64 -16.65
C SER A 809 0.18 -3.05 -16.66
N THR A 810 0.61 -2.55 -15.50
CA THR A 810 2.00 -2.17 -15.18
C THR A 810 2.34 -2.56 -13.75
N THR A 811 3.63 -2.53 -13.40
CA THR A 811 4.09 -2.79 -12.03
C THR A 811 5.42 -2.09 -11.75
N ASP A 812 5.73 -1.97 -10.46
CA ASP A 812 7.02 -1.69 -9.86
C ASP A 812 8.16 -2.57 -10.40
N MET A 813 7.89 -3.87 -10.55
CA MET A 813 8.92 -4.89 -10.78
C MET A 813 9.61 -4.80 -12.15
N HIS A 814 8.96 -4.21 -13.16
CA HIS A 814 9.53 -4.03 -14.50
C HIS A 814 8.93 -2.85 -15.27
N PRO A 815 9.65 -2.23 -16.22
CA PRO A 815 9.31 -1.00 -16.93
C PRO A 815 8.47 -1.26 -18.17
N PHE A 816 7.58 -2.25 -18.12
CA PHE A 816 6.76 -2.62 -19.27
C PHE A 816 5.28 -2.31 -19.04
N VAL A 817 4.63 -1.84 -20.10
CA VAL A 817 3.18 -1.80 -20.22
C VAL A 817 2.72 -2.86 -21.22
N HIS A 818 1.67 -3.61 -20.87
CA HIS A 818 1.07 -4.63 -21.72
C HIS A 818 -0.43 -4.77 -21.43
N SER A 819 -1.15 -5.50 -22.28
CA SER A 819 -2.61 -5.53 -22.31
C SER A 819 -3.24 -6.84 -21.83
N PHE A 820 -4.50 -6.72 -21.44
CA PHE A 820 -5.46 -7.79 -21.42
C PHE A 820 -6.14 -7.88 -22.78
N ASN A 821 -6.40 -9.10 -23.26
CA ASN A 821 -7.20 -9.30 -24.46
C ASN A 821 -8.18 -10.47 -24.30
N PRO A 822 -9.41 -10.34 -24.84
CA PRO A 822 -10.40 -11.41 -24.80
C PRO A 822 -9.96 -12.58 -25.69
N ALA A 823 -9.71 -13.72 -25.07
CA ALA A 823 -9.50 -15.00 -25.76
C ALA A 823 -10.82 -15.50 -26.37
N ILE A 824 -11.93 -15.27 -25.68
CA ILE A 824 -13.31 -15.55 -26.10
C ILE A 824 -14.20 -14.36 -25.74
N ALA A 825 -15.42 -14.31 -26.29
CA ALA A 825 -16.44 -13.40 -25.79
C ALA A 825 -16.82 -13.78 -24.34
N PRO A 826 -17.14 -12.81 -23.47
CA PRO A 826 -17.60 -13.08 -22.11
C PRO A 826 -18.77 -14.09 -22.09
N PRO A 827 -18.65 -15.24 -21.42
CA PRO A 827 -19.68 -16.28 -21.41
C PRO A 827 -20.87 -15.92 -20.51
N TRP A 828 -22.03 -16.56 -20.75
CA TRP A 828 -23.30 -16.30 -20.04
C TRP A 828 -23.78 -14.84 -20.17
N GLN A 829 -23.97 -14.14 -19.05
CA GLN A 829 -24.37 -12.74 -19.01
C GLN A 829 -23.30 -11.87 -18.34
N THR A 830 -22.04 -12.31 -18.38
CA THR A 830 -20.93 -11.55 -17.80
C THR A 830 -20.62 -10.31 -18.64
N ARG A 831 -20.18 -9.24 -17.98
CA ARG A 831 -19.81 -7.97 -18.62
C ARG A 831 -18.45 -7.50 -18.12
N THR A 832 -17.73 -6.73 -18.94
CA THR A 832 -16.54 -6.03 -18.44
C THR A 832 -16.97 -5.04 -17.35
N ASP A 833 -16.06 -4.70 -16.44
CA ASP A 833 -16.36 -3.72 -15.40
C ASP A 833 -16.80 -2.37 -16.01
N TRP A 834 -16.20 -1.97 -17.15
CA TRP A 834 -16.58 -0.77 -17.90
C TRP A 834 -18.03 -0.80 -18.37
N ASP A 835 -18.45 -1.88 -19.04
CA ASP A 835 -19.83 -2.05 -19.55
C ASP A 835 -20.87 -2.13 -18.40
N ALA A 836 -20.52 -2.79 -17.30
CA ALA A 836 -21.36 -2.84 -16.11
C ALA A 836 -21.65 -1.44 -15.55
N TRP A 837 -20.61 -0.59 -15.42
CA TRP A 837 -20.76 0.78 -14.94
C TRP A 837 -21.42 1.72 -15.95
N GLN A 838 -21.22 1.53 -17.26
CA GLN A 838 -21.97 2.23 -18.30
C GLN A 838 -23.48 1.97 -18.16
N THR A 839 -23.86 0.72 -17.95
CA THR A 839 -25.26 0.32 -17.77
C THR A 839 -25.89 0.96 -16.53
N ILE A 840 -25.15 1.00 -15.42
CA ILE A 840 -25.59 1.69 -14.19
C ILE A 840 -25.70 3.19 -14.44
N ALA A 841 -24.74 3.81 -15.13
CA ALA A 841 -24.73 5.23 -15.42
C ALA A 841 -25.90 5.66 -16.31
N GLU A 842 -26.29 4.85 -17.30
CA GLU A 842 -27.45 5.10 -18.15
C GLU A 842 -28.76 5.08 -17.35
N LYS A 843 -28.94 4.10 -16.46
CA LYS A 843 -30.11 4.02 -15.58
C LYS A 843 -30.12 5.17 -14.58
N PHE A 844 -28.98 5.44 -13.95
CA PHE A 844 -28.79 6.56 -13.03
C PHE A 844 -29.19 7.89 -13.69
N SER A 845 -28.64 8.17 -14.86
CA SER A 845 -28.87 9.43 -15.59
C SER A 845 -30.36 9.64 -15.90
N LYS A 846 -31.06 8.59 -16.37
CA LYS A 846 -32.50 8.63 -16.64
C LYS A 846 -33.33 8.96 -15.40
N LEU A 847 -33.00 8.36 -14.25
CA LEU A 847 -33.70 8.61 -12.99
C LEU A 847 -33.35 9.99 -12.41
N ALA A 848 -32.10 10.43 -12.57
CA ALA A 848 -31.61 11.68 -12.03
C ALA A 848 -32.23 12.92 -12.70
N VAL A 849 -32.66 12.84 -13.95
CA VAL A 849 -33.39 13.95 -14.63
C VAL A 849 -34.60 14.40 -13.81
N THR A 850 -35.36 13.45 -13.25
CA THR A 850 -36.57 13.76 -12.46
C THR A 850 -36.24 14.09 -11.00
N HIS A 851 -35.23 13.43 -10.42
CA HIS A 851 -35.03 13.42 -8.97
C HIS A 851 -33.91 14.32 -8.44
N LEU A 852 -32.94 14.69 -9.29
CA LEU A 852 -31.75 15.47 -8.89
C LEU A 852 -31.53 16.71 -9.76
N GLY A 853 -31.63 16.59 -11.09
CA GLY A 853 -31.35 17.67 -12.03
C GLY A 853 -29.89 18.13 -12.02
N VAL A 854 -29.68 19.42 -12.28
CA VAL A 854 -28.36 20.07 -12.14
C VAL A 854 -28.30 20.73 -10.76
N ARG A 855 -27.28 20.39 -9.97
CA ARG A 855 -27.08 20.94 -8.62
C ARG A 855 -25.62 21.34 -8.42
N LYS A 856 -25.39 22.23 -7.46
CA LYS A 856 -24.06 22.61 -7.01
C LYS A 856 -23.74 21.85 -5.72
N ASP A 857 -22.54 21.30 -5.66
CA ASP A 857 -22.07 20.42 -4.60
C ASP A 857 -20.89 21.06 -3.86
N VAL A 858 -20.98 21.19 -2.53
CA VAL A 858 -19.88 21.67 -1.70
C VAL A 858 -18.93 20.52 -1.37
N VAL A 859 -17.73 20.57 -1.95
CA VAL A 859 -16.67 19.61 -1.66
C VAL A 859 -15.67 20.25 -0.69
N ALA A 860 -15.55 19.69 0.50
CA ALA A 860 -14.43 19.97 1.40
C ALA A 860 -13.21 19.16 0.94
N VAL A 861 -12.16 19.86 0.54
CA VAL A 861 -10.95 19.28 -0.04
C VAL A 861 -9.82 19.46 0.95
N PRO A 862 -9.14 18.38 1.37
CA PRO A 862 -7.97 18.53 2.22
C PRO A 862 -6.89 19.36 1.53
N LEU A 863 -5.96 19.87 2.33
CA LEU A 863 -4.73 20.51 1.89
C LEU A 863 -3.84 19.44 1.27
N THR A 864 -3.40 19.68 0.03
CA THR A 864 -2.80 18.62 -0.80
C THR A 864 -1.30 18.75 -1.00
N HIS A 865 -0.58 17.63 -0.90
CA HIS A 865 0.83 17.55 -1.26
C HIS A 865 1.04 17.88 -2.74
N ASP A 866 2.26 18.28 -3.10
CA ASP A 866 2.60 18.74 -4.47
C ASP A 866 1.78 19.94 -4.96
N THR A 867 1.23 20.71 -4.02
CA THR A 867 0.63 22.03 -4.25
C THR A 867 1.14 23.04 -3.21
N PRO A 868 0.91 24.34 -3.39
CA PRO A 868 1.23 25.35 -2.36
C PRO A 868 0.58 25.09 -0.99
N ASP A 869 -0.49 24.30 -0.91
CA ASP A 869 -1.15 23.92 0.34
C ASP A 869 -0.20 23.26 1.36
N ALA A 870 0.87 22.62 0.90
CA ALA A 870 1.90 22.03 1.76
C ALA A 870 2.67 23.09 2.61
N MET A 871 2.48 24.39 2.33
CA MET A 871 3.04 25.50 3.10
C MET A 871 2.01 26.16 4.03
N ALA A 872 0.84 25.57 4.23
CA ALA A 872 -0.23 26.19 5.01
C ALA A 872 0.02 26.19 6.54
N ASN A 873 0.85 25.28 7.06
CA ASN A 873 1.19 25.21 8.48
C ASN A 873 2.69 25.50 8.76
N PRO A 874 3.13 26.78 8.83
CA PRO A 874 4.52 27.13 9.12
C PRO A 874 5.07 26.46 10.37
N HIS A 875 6.29 25.89 10.27
CA HIS A 875 6.97 25.15 11.34
C HIS A 875 6.20 23.94 11.90
N GLY A 876 5.13 23.48 11.24
CA GLY A 876 4.34 22.34 11.68
C GLY A 876 3.74 22.53 13.08
N VAL A 877 3.33 23.77 13.41
CA VAL A 877 2.76 24.13 14.70
C VAL A 877 1.26 23.88 14.69
N VAL A 878 0.76 23.12 15.64
CA VAL A 878 -0.65 22.70 15.62
C VAL A 878 -1.52 23.77 16.29
N ARG A 879 -2.51 24.28 15.54
CA ARG A 879 -3.51 25.25 15.99
C ARG A 879 -4.90 24.85 15.52
N ASP A 880 -5.81 24.59 16.44
CA ASP A 880 -7.18 24.17 16.17
C ASP A 880 -8.16 25.36 16.23
N TRP A 881 -8.76 25.71 15.09
CA TRP A 881 -9.71 26.81 15.01
C TRP A 881 -10.97 26.57 15.85
N LYS A 882 -11.38 25.31 16.08
CA LYS A 882 -12.55 24.98 16.90
C LYS A 882 -12.33 25.31 18.38
N LYS A 883 -11.06 25.40 18.81
CA LYS A 883 -10.65 25.83 20.15
C LYS A 883 -10.34 27.32 20.25
N GLY A 884 -10.51 28.09 19.17
CA GLY A 884 -10.15 29.51 19.12
C GLY A 884 -8.64 29.78 19.03
N GLU A 885 -7.83 28.79 18.67
CA GLU A 885 -6.37 28.94 18.55
C GLU A 885 -5.95 29.63 17.24
N CYS A 886 -6.85 29.66 16.24
CA CYS A 886 -6.72 30.40 14.98
C CYS A 886 -8.09 30.60 14.32
N GLU A 887 -8.16 31.42 13.26
CA GLU A 887 -9.38 31.58 12.45
C GLU A 887 -9.57 30.39 11.49
N PRO A 888 -10.80 29.89 11.25
CA PRO A 888 -11.09 28.89 10.22
C PRO A 888 -11.10 29.55 8.83
N ILE A 889 -9.98 29.45 8.13
CA ILE A 889 -9.77 30.02 6.80
C ILE A 889 -9.70 28.86 5.81
N PRO A 890 -10.72 28.70 4.92
CA PRO A 890 -10.73 27.65 3.91
C PRO A 890 -9.44 27.63 3.09
N GLY A 891 -8.77 26.48 3.04
CA GLY A 891 -7.51 26.34 2.31
C GLY A 891 -6.25 26.75 3.06
N VAL A 892 -6.35 27.15 4.34
CA VAL A 892 -5.20 27.46 5.19
C VAL A 892 -5.25 26.69 6.50
N THR A 893 -6.30 26.90 7.31
CA THR A 893 -6.46 26.27 8.64
C THR A 893 -7.63 25.29 8.70
N MET A 894 -8.34 25.11 7.59
CA MET A 894 -9.42 24.14 7.40
C MET A 894 -9.43 23.67 5.93
N PRO A 895 -10.22 22.65 5.54
CA PRO A 895 -10.31 22.21 4.15
C PRO A 895 -10.70 23.35 3.20
N LYS A 896 -10.25 23.29 1.95
CA LYS A 896 -10.78 24.16 0.89
C LYS A 896 -12.25 23.82 0.68
N LEU A 897 -13.10 24.82 0.50
CA LEU A 897 -14.52 24.64 0.23
C LEU A 897 -14.78 24.98 -1.24
N VAL A 898 -14.89 23.95 -2.08
CA VAL A 898 -15.01 24.11 -3.54
C VAL A 898 -16.41 23.72 -3.99
N GLU A 899 -17.07 24.62 -4.72
CA GLU A 899 -18.36 24.34 -5.35
C GLU A 899 -18.15 23.63 -6.69
N VAL A 900 -18.80 22.48 -6.88
CA VAL A 900 -18.75 21.68 -8.11
C VAL A 900 -20.15 21.57 -8.69
N GLU A 901 -20.37 22.08 -9.89
CA GLU A 901 -21.64 21.89 -10.60
C GLU A 901 -21.75 20.45 -11.14
N ARG A 902 -22.87 19.78 -10.85
CA ARG A 902 -23.15 18.42 -11.26
C ARG A 902 -24.46 18.36 -12.02
N ASP A 903 -24.36 18.17 -13.32
CA ASP A 903 -25.47 17.69 -14.14
C ASP A 903 -25.60 16.17 -13.99
N TYR A 904 -26.49 15.74 -13.09
CA TYR A 904 -26.72 14.33 -12.82
C TYR A 904 -27.46 13.61 -13.96
N GLY A 905 -28.19 14.35 -14.80
CA GLY A 905 -28.88 13.79 -15.97
C GLY A 905 -27.92 13.42 -17.11
N ALA A 906 -26.70 13.96 -17.10
CA ALA A 906 -25.68 13.76 -18.13
C ALA A 906 -24.52 12.84 -17.73
N ILE A 907 -24.64 12.08 -16.64
CA ILE A 907 -23.54 11.25 -16.11
C ILE A 907 -23.10 10.17 -17.10
N ALA A 908 -24.04 9.55 -17.82
CA ALA A 908 -23.72 8.56 -18.84
C ALA A 908 -22.91 9.16 -20.00
N ASP A 909 -23.31 10.34 -20.50
CA ASP A 909 -22.59 11.05 -21.56
C ASP A 909 -21.16 11.43 -21.10
N LYS A 910 -21.02 11.92 -19.87
CA LYS A 910 -19.73 12.30 -19.27
C LYS A 910 -18.83 11.08 -19.02
N LEU A 911 -19.40 9.95 -18.58
CA LEU A 911 -18.66 8.70 -18.40
C LEU A 911 -18.02 8.26 -19.73
N ASN A 912 -18.77 8.39 -20.83
CA ASN A 912 -18.43 7.88 -22.15
C ASN A 912 -17.62 8.85 -23.03
N ALA A 913 -17.13 9.97 -22.49
CA ALA A 913 -16.39 10.97 -23.24
C ALA A 913 -15.31 11.66 -22.41
N LEU A 914 -14.22 12.07 -23.06
CA LEU A 914 -13.19 12.90 -22.44
C LEU A 914 -13.70 14.34 -22.29
N GLY A 915 -13.81 14.80 -21.06
CA GLY A 915 -14.37 16.11 -20.73
C GLY A 915 -13.52 17.29 -21.19
N PRO A 916 -14.07 18.51 -21.15
CA PRO A 916 -13.45 19.70 -21.71
C PRO A 916 -12.37 20.34 -20.83
N LEU A 917 -12.28 20.02 -19.53
CA LEU A 917 -11.34 20.69 -18.62
C LEU A 917 -9.87 20.41 -18.96
N VAL A 918 -9.57 19.32 -19.67
CA VAL A 918 -8.20 19.03 -20.13
C VAL A 918 -7.71 20.03 -21.18
N ASP A 919 -8.61 20.72 -21.88
CA ASP A 919 -8.24 21.71 -22.90
C ASP A 919 -7.75 23.02 -22.27
N THR A 920 -8.33 23.40 -21.12
CA THR A 920 -8.08 24.69 -20.47
C THR A 920 -7.15 24.59 -19.27
N LEU A 921 -7.24 23.49 -18.51
CA LEU A 921 -6.49 23.30 -17.26
C LEU A 921 -5.35 22.27 -17.40
N GLY A 922 -5.24 21.58 -18.54
CA GLY A 922 -4.27 20.49 -18.72
C GLY A 922 -4.43 19.37 -17.69
N ALA A 923 -3.35 18.65 -17.41
CA ALA A 923 -3.29 17.66 -16.33
C ALA A 923 -2.10 17.90 -15.42
N THR A 924 -2.31 17.97 -14.10
CA THR A 924 -1.22 18.16 -13.13
C THR A 924 -0.87 16.85 -12.45
N THR A 925 0.41 16.53 -12.39
CA THR A 925 0.94 15.39 -11.62
C THR A 925 2.26 15.79 -10.99
N LYS A 926 2.42 15.52 -9.69
CA LYS A 926 3.63 15.86 -8.91
C LYS A 926 4.09 17.32 -9.05
N GLY A 927 3.15 18.26 -9.18
CA GLY A 927 3.40 19.70 -9.35
C GLY A 927 3.80 20.14 -10.76
N VAL A 928 3.75 19.24 -11.76
CA VAL A 928 4.00 19.55 -13.18
C VAL A 928 2.68 19.48 -13.95
N THR A 929 2.34 20.55 -14.68
CA THR A 929 1.14 20.61 -15.53
C THR A 929 1.49 20.32 -17.00
N PHE A 930 0.87 19.30 -17.56
CA PHE A 930 0.99 18.87 -18.94
C PHE A 930 -0.07 19.55 -19.82
N ASP A 931 0.34 19.97 -21.01
CA ASP A 931 -0.57 20.50 -22.04
C ASP A 931 -1.08 19.32 -22.86
N LEU A 932 -2.40 19.13 -22.85
CA LEU A 932 -3.04 17.97 -23.44
C LEU A 932 -3.69 18.26 -24.81
N THR A 933 -3.47 19.45 -25.39
CA THR A 933 -4.08 19.84 -26.67
C THR A 933 -3.83 18.81 -27.78
N LYS A 934 -2.56 18.44 -28.02
CA LYS A 934 -2.21 17.43 -29.03
C LYS A 934 -2.74 16.03 -28.72
N PRO A 935 -2.58 15.50 -27.49
CA PRO A 935 -3.23 14.25 -27.10
C PRO A 935 -4.75 14.23 -27.33
N VAL A 936 -5.46 15.33 -27.01
CA VAL A 936 -6.91 15.44 -27.22
C VAL A 936 -7.27 15.37 -28.70
N ASP A 937 -6.52 16.06 -29.56
CA ASP A 937 -6.72 16.00 -31.02
C ASP A 937 -6.46 14.59 -31.57
N TYR A 938 -5.38 13.94 -31.11
CA TYR A 938 -5.08 12.54 -31.43
C TYR A 938 -6.24 11.63 -31.03
N LEU A 939 -6.73 11.74 -29.78
CA LEU A 939 -7.82 10.90 -29.28
C LEU A 939 -9.13 11.14 -30.04
N ARG A 940 -9.42 12.39 -30.44
CA ARG A 940 -10.59 12.69 -31.26
C ARG A 940 -10.53 11.98 -32.62
N ALA A 941 -9.35 11.91 -33.22
CA ALA A 941 -9.13 11.18 -34.48
C ALA A 941 -9.12 9.65 -34.28
N LYS A 942 -8.49 9.17 -33.21
CA LYS A 942 -8.27 7.74 -32.91
C LYS A 942 -9.53 7.05 -32.39
N ASN A 943 -10.21 7.65 -31.42
CA ASN A 943 -11.41 7.07 -30.79
C ASN A 943 -12.70 7.54 -31.45
N GLY A 944 -12.63 8.58 -32.30
CA GLY A 944 -13.77 9.28 -32.85
C GLY A 944 -14.33 10.35 -31.89
N ALA A 945 -15.11 11.27 -32.45
CA ALA A 945 -15.83 12.30 -31.71
C ALA A 945 -17.25 11.85 -31.36
N VAL A 946 -17.69 12.15 -30.14
CA VAL A 946 -19.08 12.00 -29.71
C VAL A 946 -19.98 12.94 -30.51
N ARG A 947 -21.22 12.51 -30.77
CA ARG A 947 -22.23 13.24 -31.54
C ARG A 947 -23.47 13.48 -30.67
N GLY A 948 -23.79 14.74 -30.40
CA GLY A 948 -24.91 15.15 -29.54
C GLY A 948 -24.60 15.07 -28.04
N GLY A 949 -25.58 15.49 -27.23
CA GLY A 949 -25.47 15.52 -25.76
C GLY A 949 -24.48 16.57 -25.25
N VAL A 950 -24.14 16.50 -23.97
CA VAL A 950 -23.22 17.46 -23.32
C VAL A 950 -21.76 17.29 -23.77
N ALA A 951 -21.45 16.19 -24.44
CA ALA A 951 -20.11 15.81 -24.87
C ALA A 951 -19.89 15.92 -26.39
N ASP A 952 -20.76 16.62 -27.12
CA ASP A 952 -20.63 16.76 -28.58
C ASP A 952 -19.24 17.28 -28.98
N GLY A 953 -18.61 16.61 -29.95
CA GLY A 953 -17.26 16.94 -30.44
C GLY A 953 -16.10 16.48 -29.54
N ARG A 954 -16.36 15.92 -28.35
CA ARG A 954 -15.32 15.38 -27.46
C ARG A 954 -14.82 14.00 -27.91
N PRO A 955 -13.56 13.62 -27.60
CA PRO A 955 -13.09 12.25 -27.83
C PRO A 955 -13.96 11.22 -27.11
N SER A 956 -14.34 10.15 -27.81
CA SER A 956 -15.12 9.05 -27.25
C SER A 956 -14.30 8.21 -26.27
N LEU A 957 -14.94 7.79 -25.18
CA LEU A 957 -14.50 6.77 -24.23
C LEU A 957 -15.50 5.60 -24.18
N GLN A 958 -16.32 5.42 -25.22
CA GLN A 958 -17.42 4.44 -25.24
C GLN A 958 -16.96 2.99 -25.06
N LYS A 959 -15.75 2.63 -25.51
CA LYS A 959 -15.22 1.26 -25.42
C LYS A 959 -14.03 1.24 -24.46
N ASP A 960 -13.82 0.11 -23.80
CA ASP A 960 -12.64 -0.13 -22.96
C ASP A 960 -11.32 0.19 -23.69
N VAL A 961 -11.20 -0.19 -24.97
CA VAL A 961 -10.03 0.16 -25.81
C VAL A 961 -9.84 1.67 -26.02
N HIS A 962 -10.92 2.46 -26.04
CA HIS A 962 -10.83 3.93 -26.13
C HIS A 962 -10.24 4.51 -24.85
N VAL A 963 -10.59 3.91 -23.70
CA VAL A 963 -10.05 4.30 -22.40
C VAL A 963 -8.58 3.91 -22.28
N CYS A 964 -8.19 2.72 -22.74
CA CYS A 964 -6.78 2.33 -22.83
C CYS A 964 -5.96 3.33 -23.65
N GLU A 965 -6.44 3.71 -24.84
CA GLU A 965 -5.78 4.72 -25.69
C GLU A 965 -5.69 6.08 -24.97
N ALA A 966 -6.74 6.52 -24.26
CA ALA A 966 -6.72 7.77 -23.51
C ALA A 966 -5.69 7.75 -22.36
N ILE A 967 -5.61 6.65 -21.60
CA ILE A 967 -4.62 6.51 -20.52
C ILE A 967 -3.19 6.63 -21.05
N LEU A 968 -2.89 5.96 -22.17
CA LEU A 968 -1.56 5.98 -22.80
C LEU A 968 -1.24 7.34 -23.44
N ALA A 969 -2.20 7.95 -24.15
CA ALA A 969 -1.95 9.22 -24.85
C ALA A 969 -1.72 10.40 -23.89
N LEU A 970 -2.28 10.34 -22.67
CA LEU A 970 -2.29 11.44 -21.70
C LEU A 970 -1.19 11.35 -20.62
N SER A 971 -0.24 10.42 -20.70
CA SER A 971 0.87 10.30 -19.75
C SER A 971 2.23 10.40 -20.44
N GLY A 972 3.20 11.07 -19.80
CA GLY A 972 4.57 11.16 -20.26
C GLY A 972 5.28 9.81 -20.32
N THR A 973 4.95 8.86 -19.43
CA THR A 973 5.58 7.52 -19.48
C THR A 973 5.25 6.71 -20.74
N THR A 974 4.25 7.13 -21.49
CA THR A 974 3.77 6.44 -22.70
C THR A 974 3.65 7.37 -23.91
N ASN A 975 3.79 8.67 -23.71
CA ASN A 975 3.84 9.70 -24.75
C ASN A 975 5.09 10.58 -24.56
N GLY A 976 6.10 10.35 -25.40
CA GLY A 976 7.39 11.04 -25.30
C GLY A 976 7.28 12.55 -25.52
N HIS A 977 6.29 13.03 -26.26
CA HIS A 977 6.04 14.47 -26.36
C HIS A 977 5.72 15.07 -24.99
N LEU A 978 4.86 14.41 -24.21
CA LEU A 978 4.49 14.84 -22.87
C LEU A 978 5.63 14.66 -21.87
N ALA A 979 6.42 13.58 -21.96
CA ALA A 979 7.61 13.42 -21.11
C ALA A 979 8.59 14.58 -21.30
N THR A 980 8.97 14.88 -22.56
CA THR A 980 9.87 16.00 -22.86
C THR A 980 9.25 17.34 -22.46
N GLN A 981 7.95 17.55 -22.70
CA GLN A 981 7.25 18.78 -22.30
C GLN A 981 7.23 18.95 -20.77
N GLY A 982 6.92 17.89 -20.03
CA GLY A 982 6.91 17.89 -18.57
C GLY A 982 8.29 18.18 -17.98
N PHE A 983 9.35 17.57 -18.51
CA PHE A 983 10.70 17.89 -18.07
C PHE A 983 11.06 19.34 -18.39
N LYS A 984 10.76 19.87 -19.59
CA LYS A 984 10.99 21.31 -19.89
C LYS A 984 10.25 22.25 -18.95
N THR A 985 9.04 21.87 -18.52
CA THR A 985 8.31 22.63 -17.49
C THR A 985 9.04 22.57 -16.14
N LEU A 986 9.51 21.38 -15.74
CA LEU A 986 10.25 21.18 -14.50
C LEU A 986 11.61 21.90 -14.50
N GLU A 987 12.34 21.91 -15.61
CA GLU A 987 13.62 22.63 -15.79
C GLU A 987 13.50 24.12 -15.48
N LYS A 988 12.36 24.76 -15.80
CA LYS A 988 12.14 26.18 -15.44
C LYS A 988 12.15 26.38 -13.94
N ARG A 989 11.56 25.45 -13.19
CA ARG A 989 11.48 25.53 -11.73
C ARG A 989 12.81 25.17 -11.09
N THR A 990 13.48 24.14 -11.59
CA THR A 990 14.70 23.62 -10.99
C THR A 990 15.96 24.36 -11.45
N GLY A 991 15.98 24.93 -12.65
CA GLY A 991 17.16 25.57 -13.24
C GLY A 991 18.22 24.61 -13.77
N VAL A 992 17.99 23.29 -13.68
CA VAL A 992 18.90 22.23 -14.13
C VAL A 992 18.36 21.54 -15.38
N ARG A 993 19.24 20.94 -16.20
CA ARG A 993 18.85 20.21 -17.41
C ARG A 993 18.25 18.83 -17.06
N LEU A 994 17.08 18.54 -17.60
CA LEU A 994 16.29 17.32 -17.38
C LEU A 994 15.64 16.78 -18.67
N ALA A 995 15.33 17.63 -19.65
CA ALA A 995 14.57 17.24 -20.84
C ALA A 995 15.30 16.21 -21.70
N ASP A 996 16.64 16.19 -21.64
CA ASP A 996 17.50 15.22 -22.32
C ASP A 996 17.18 13.77 -21.95
N LEU A 997 16.62 13.53 -20.76
CA LEU A 997 16.21 12.19 -20.30
C LEU A 997 15.09 11.57 -21.16
N ALA A 998 14.32 12.39 -21.87
CA ALA A 998 13.21 11.94 -22.72
C ALA A 998 13.35 12.35 -24.20
N GLU A 999 14.34 13.16 -24.57
CA GLU A 999 14.52 13.72 -25.92
C GLU A 999 14.63 12.62 -27.00
N GLU A 1000 15.35 11.53 -26.73
CA GLU A 1000 15.49 10.39 -27.66
C GLU A 1000 14.14 9.70 -27.98
N HIS A 1001 13.16 9.88 -27.10
CA HIS A 1001 11.82 9.31 -27.23
C HIS A 1001 10.75 10.34 -27.54
N GLN A 1002 11.09 11.61 -27.81
CA GLN A 1002 10.10 12.68 -27.99
C GLN A 1002 9.05 12.37 -29.08
N GLY A 1003 9.43 11.65 -30.13
CA GLY A 1003 8.53 11.21 -31.20
C GLY A 1003 7.80 9.88 -30.95
N LYS A 1004 8.09 9.19 -29.86
CA LYS A 1004 7.51 7.89 -29.49
C LYS A 1004 6.19 8.09 -28.77
N GLN A 1005 5.14 7.40 -29.22
CA GLN A 1005 3.87 7.31 -28.53
C GLN A 1005 3.42 5.84 -28.52
N ILE A 1006 3.24 5.28 -27.34
CA ILE A 1006 2.78 3.91 -27.14
C ILE A 1006 1.26 3.91 -27.33
N THR A 1007 0.76 3.11 -28.26
CA THR A 1007 -0.67 2.91 -28.54
C THR A 1007 -1.17 1.62 -27.90
N PHE A 1008 -2.49 1.44 -27.79
CA PHE A 1008 -3.02 0.19 -27.23
C PHE A 1008 -2.64 -1.01 -28.10
N ALA A 1009 -2.59 -0.86 -29.43
CA ALA A 1009 -2.18 -1.92 -30.35
C ALA A 1009 -0.75 -2.40 -30.07
N ASP A 1010 0.18 -1.50 -29.75
CA ASP A 1010 1.57 -1.87 -29.41
C ASP A 1010 1.61 -2.81 -28.20
N THR A 1011 0.73 -2.57 -27.21
CA THR A 1011 0.64 -3.37 -25.97
C THR A 1011 0.00 -4.76 -26.15
N GLN A 1012 -0.56 -5.06 -27.33
CA GLN A 1012 -1.13 -6.39 -27.67
C GLN A 1012 -0.07 -7.33 -28.25
N GLY A 1013 1.00 -6.77 -28.82
CA GLY A 1013 2.22 -7.48 -29.18
C GLY A 1013 3.11 -7.72 -27.95
N PRO A 1014 4.44 -7.76 -28.09
CA PRO A 1014 5.35 -7.84 -26.95
C PRO A 1014 5.10 -6.71 -25.92
N PRO A 1015 5.37 -6.94 -24.61
CA PRO A 1015 5.35 -5.87 -23.62
C PRO A 1015 6.24 -4.68 -24.03
N VAL A 1016 5.77 -3.46 -23.83
CA VAL A 1016 6.44 -2.26 -24.36
C VAL A 1016 7.17 -1.50 -23.24
N PRO A 1017 8.46 -1.15 -23.39
CA PRO A 1017 9.17 -0.34 -22.41
C PRO A 1017 8.59 1.08 -22.31
N VAL A 1018 8.36 1.55 -21.09
CA VAL A 1018 7.94 2.93 -20.80
C VAL A 1018 9.05 3.94 -21.08
N ILE A 1019 8.70 5.23 -21.02
CA ILE A 1019 9.57 6.37 -21.25
C ILE A 1019 9.86 7.03 -19.89
N THR A 1020 11.11 7.44 -19.67
CA THR A 1020 11.46 8.25 -18.50
C THR A 1020 10.66 9.56 -18.51
N SER A 1021 9.99 9.87 -17.40
CA SER A 1021 9.02 10.97 -17.26
C SER A 1021 9.16 11.63 -15.88
N PRO A 1022 8.88 12.94 -15.73
CA PRO A 1022 8.87 13.60 -14.41
C PRO A 1022 7.74 13.10 -13.48
N GLU A 1023 6.87 12.20 -13.96
CA GLU A 1023 5.92 11.46 -13.12
C GLU A 1023 6.64 10.57 -12.08
N TRP A 1024 7.88 10.17 -12.34
CA TRP A 1024 8.69 9.26 -11.52
C TRP A 1024 10.09 9.84 -11.24
N SER A 1025 10.79 9.26 -10.27
CA SER A 1025 12.10 9.77 -9.82
C SER A 1025 13.30 9.00 -10.42
N GLY A 1026 13.04 7.86 -11.06
CA GLY A 1026 14.06 7.06 -11.74
C GLY A 1026 14.19 7.37 -13.23
N SER A 1027 15.17 6.73 -13.87
CA SER A 1027 15.45 6.85 -15.29
C SER A 1027 15.77 5.48 -15.92
N GLU A 1028 15.24 5.26 -17.12
CA GLU A 1028 15.54 4.17 -18.05
C GLU A 1028 16.38 4.67 -19.25
N THR A 1029 16.68 5.96 -19.30
CA THR A 1029 17.44 6.63 -20.36
C THR A 1029 18.77 5.91 -20.60
N GLY A 1030 19.11 5.68 -21.87
CA GLY A 1030 20.33 4.96 -22.24
C GLY A 1030 20.31 3.46 -21.96
N GLY A 1031 19.13 2.88 -21.68
CA GLY A 1031 18.94 1.42 -21.52
C GLY A 1031 19.27 0.87 -20.14
N ARG A 1032 19.63 1.75 -19.18
CA ARG A 1032 19.87 1.36 -17.78
C ARG A 1032 18.63 0.73 -17.14
N ARG A 1033 18.85 -0.02 -16.08
CA ARG A 1033 17.73 -0.49 -15.24
C ARG A 1033 17.15 0.66 -14.42
N TYR A 1034 15.84 0.66 -14.20
CA TYR A 1034 15.16 1.65 -13.38
C TYR A 1034 15.59 1.52 -11.92
N SER A 1035 16.09 2.62 -11.35
CA SER A 1035 16.28 2.80 -9.91
C SER A 1035 15.74 4.17 -9.50
N PRO A 1036 14.98 4.28 -8.40
CA PRO A 1036 14.35 5.52 -7.96
C PRO A 1036 15.41 6.52 -7.53
N PHE A 1037 15.05 7.79 -7.54
CA PHE A 1037 15.88 8.92 -7.15
C PHE A 1037 17.17 9.12 -7.96
N THR A 1038 17.38 8.36 -9.05
CA THR A 1038 18.51 8.58 -9.96
C THR A 1038 18.44 9.97 -10.58
N VAL A 1039 17.24 10.48 -10.90
CA VAL A 1039 17.04 11.87 -11.33
C VAL A 1039 17.42 12.85 -10.20
N ASN A 1040 17.04 12.57 -8.95
CA ASN A 1040 17.36 13.44 -7.82
C ASN A 1040 18.88 13.58 -7.62
N VAL A 1041 19.58 12.44 -7.60
CA VAL A 1041 21.02 12.38 -7.31
C VAL A 1041 21.85 12.85 -8.50
N GLU A 1042 21.57 12.35 -9.71
CA GLU A 1042 22.39 12.62 -10.89
C GLU A 1042 22.08 13.98 -11.54
N ARG A 1043 20.85 14.50 -11.37
CA ARG A 1043 20.42 15.79 -11.94
C ARG A 1043 20.14 16.86 -10.89
N LYS A 1044 20.45 16.61 -9.62
CA LYS A 1044 20.27 17.60 -8.52
C LYS A 1044 18.84 18.10 -8.38
N LYS A 1045 17.86 17.26 -8.70
CA LYS A 1045 16.43 17.56 -8.52
C LYS A 1045 16.04 17.30 -7.05
N PRO A 1046 15.40 18.24 -6.34
CA PRO A 1046 15.07 18.06 -4.92
C PRO A 1046 14.00 16.98 -4.69
N TRP A 1047 14.08 16.34 -3.53
CA TRP A 1047 12.95 15.59 -2.95
C TRP A 1047 11.83 16.55 -2.55
N HIS A 1048 10.60 16.06 -2.44
CA HIS A 1048 9.44 16.92 -2.14
C HIS A 1048 9.27 17.11 -0.62
N THR A 1049 10.36 17.37 0.07
CA THR A 1049 10.40 17.53 1.53
C THR A 1049 10.63 19.00 1.90
N LEU A 1050 10.46 19.33 3.18
CA LEU A 1050 10.72 20.67 3.71
C LEU A 1050 12.10 21.20 3.32
N THR A 1051 13.14 20.37 3.44
CA THR A 1051 14.53 20.75 3.12
C THR A 1051 14.88 20.54 1.65
N GLY A 1052 14.03 19.86 0.88
CA GLY A 1052 14.35 19.39 -0.48
C GLY A 1052 15.25 18.14 -0.52
N ARG A 1053 15.63 17.59 0.64
CA ARG A 1053 16.56 16.46 0.81
C ARG A 1053 15.87 15.29 1.49
N MET A 1054 16.57 14.16 1.63
CA MET A 1054 16.09 13.02 2.43
C MET A 1054 16.11 13.37 3.92
N HIS A 1055 15.00 13.15 4.61
CA HIS A 1055 14.82 13.53 6.03
C HIS A 1055 15.23 12.42 7.00
N PHE A 1056 16.07 12.76 7.97
CA PHE A 1056 16.23 12.03 9.21
C PHE A 1056 15.37 12.67 10.32
N TYR A 1057 15.19 13.99 10.29
CA TYR A 1057 14.50 14.76 11.31
C TYR A 1057 13.15 15.30 10.84
N LEU A 1058 12.12 15.11 11.66
CA LEU A 1058 10.76 15.58 11.42
C LEU A 1058 10.32 16.45 12.60
N ASP A 1059 10.06 17.73 12.33
CA ASP A 1059 9.89 18.74 13.38
C ASP A 1059 8.43 19.18 13.61
N HIS A 1060 7.44 18.44 13.10
CA HIS A 1060 6.02 18.71 13.36
C HIS A 1060 5.64 18.43 14.83
N ASP A 1061 4.74 19.22 15.45
CA ASP A 1061 4.43 19.07 16.90
C ASP A 1061 3.99 17.66 17.28
N TRP A 1062 3.19 16.97 16.45
CA TRP A 1062 2.78 15.58 16.71
C TRP A 1062 3.92 14.56 16.57
N MET A 1063 4.95 14.85 15.77
CA MET A 1063 6.16 14.01 15.73
C MET A 1063 6.98 14.18 17.01
N THR A 1064 7.08 15.42 17.51
CA THR A 1064 7.71 15.73 18.80
C THR A 1064 6.96 15.11 19.97
N GLU A 1065 5.63 15.22 19.99
CA GLU A 1065 4.77 14.62 21.02
C GLU A 1065 4.97 13.11 21.14
N LEU A 1066 5.10 12.41 20.01
CA LEU A 1066 5.35 10.98 19.97
C LEU A 1066 6.83 10.63 20.16
N GLY A 1067 7.74 11.60 20.23
CA GLY A 1067 9.19 11.31 20.30
C GLY A 1067 9.71 10.58 19.06
N GLU A 1068 9.09 10.81 17.90
CA GLU A 1068 9.44 10.18 16.64
C GLU A 1068 10.12 11.18 15.68
N GLY A 1069 10.64 12.30 16.20
CA GLY A 1069 11.37 13.27 15.39
C GLY A 1069 12.59 12.67 14.68
N LEU A 1070 13.31 11.73 15.32
CA LEU A 1070 14.44 10.97 14.77
C LEU A 1070 14.11 9.48 14.63
N PRO A 1071 14.89 8.69 13.86
CA PRO A 1071 14.80 7.23 13.89
C PRO A 1071 14.96 6.72 15.33
N VAL A 1072 14.03 5.87 15.77
CA VAL A 1072 13.93 5.41 17.16
C VAL A 1072 13.34 4.00 17.20
N TYR A 1073 13.78 3.17 18.16
CA TYR A 1073 13.14 1.87 18.39
C TYR A 1073 11.86 2.05 19.20
N ARG A 1074 10.77 1.46 18.72
CA ARG A 1074 9.57 1.22 19.52
C ARG A 1074 9.24 -0.27 19.48
N PRO A 1075 8.95 -0.89 20.64
CA PRO A 1075 8.55 -2.29 20.69
C PRO A 1075 7.15 -2.47 20.07
N PRO A 1076 6.77 -3.69 19.66
CA PRO A 1076 5.38 -4.00 19.32
C PRO A 1076 4.41 -3.58 20.42
N LEU A 1077 3.18 -3.23 20.05
CA LEU A 1077 2.16 -2.84 21.04
C LEU A 1077 1.95 -3.92 22.09
N ASN A 1078 1.92 -3.51 23.35
CA ASN A 1078 1.67 -4.38 24.49
C ASN A 1078 0.16 -4.59 24.67
N LEU A 1079 -0.41 -5.53 23.91
CA LEU A 1079 -1.85 -5.80 23.95
C LEU A 1079 -2.34 -6.35 25.31
N ALA A 1080 -1.45 -6.95 26.10
CA ALA A 1080 -1.78 -7.34 27.47
C ALA A 1080 -2.04 -6.12 28.35
N ALA A 1081 -1.23 -5.06 28.21
CA ALA A 1081 -1.46 -3.79 28.91
C ALA A 1081 -2.66 -3.01 28.33
N LEU A 1082 -2.78 -2.93 27.00
CA LEU A 1082 -3.80 -2.11 26.35
C LEU A 1082 -5.21 -2.69 26.43
N PHE A 1083 -5.36 -4.01 26.51
CA PHE A 1083 -6.67 -4.68 26.44
C PHE A 1083 -6.88 -5.74 27.54
N ALA A 1084 -6.00 -5.83 28.53
CA ALA A 1084 -6.00 -6.88 29.54
C ALA A 1084 -5.98 -8.31 28.95
N GLU A 1085 -5.36 -8.47 27.78
CA GLU A 1085 -5.15 -9.79 27.16
C GLU A 1085 -4.09 -10.59 27.96
N PRO A 1086 -4.11 -11.93 27.93
CA PRO A 1086 -3.09 -12.73 28.59
C PRO A 1086 -1.69 -12.47 28.02
N ALA A 1087 -0.66 -12.74 28.83
CA ALA A 1087 0.73 -12.60 28.39
C ALA A 1087 1.09 -13.67 27.33
N LEU A 1088 1.94 -13.30 26.38
CA LEU A 1088 2.46 -14.22 25.37
C LEU A 1088 3.15 -15.44 25.99
N GLY A 1089 2.86 -16.62 25.45
CA GLY A 1089 3.38 -17.90 25.92
C GLY A 1089 2.64 -18.49 27.13
N SER A 1090 1.70 -17.77 27.74
CA SER A 1090 0.88 -18.30 28.83
C SER A 1090 -0.10 -19.36 28.33
N VAL A 1091 -0.31 -20.40 29.14
CA VAL A 1091 -1.32 -21.44 28.91
C VAL A 1091 -2.40 -21.27 29.96
N SER A 1092 -3.65 -21.07 29.52
CA SER A 1092 -4.83 -21.04 30.38
C SER A 1092 -5.51 -22.41 30.35
N ASP A 1093 -5.96 -22.88 31.51
CA ASP A 1093 -6.78 -24.08 31.68
C ASP A 1093 -8.29 -23.80 31.62
N GLY A 1094 -8.67 -22.57 31.23
CA GLY A 1094 -10.07 -22.13 31.20
C GLY A 1094 -10.63 -21.70 32.56
N SER A 1095 -9.81 -21.69 33.62
CA SER A 1095 -10.21 -21.15 34.91
C SER A 1095 -10.43 -19.62 34.86
N ALA A 1096 -11.18 -19.10 35.84
CA ALA A 1096 -11.48 -17.67 35.97
C ALA A 1096 -12.17 -17.00 34.75
N GLY A 1097 -12.86 -17.78 33.89
CA GLY A 1097 -13.59 -17.26 32.74
C GLY A 1097 -12.72 -16.92 31.52
N GLN A 1098 -11.44 -17.29 31.53
CA GLN A 1098 -10.56 -17.19 30.36
C GLN A 1098 -10.82 -18.32 29.35
N VAL A 1099 -10.40 -18.11 28.11
CA VAL A 1099 -10.43 -19.17 27.09
C VAL A 1099 -9.26 -20.11 27.34
N GLU A 1100 -9.55 -21.40 27.52
CA GLU A 1100 -8.52 -22.45 27.57
C GLU A 1100 -7.64 -22.42 26.32
N GLY A 1101 -6.33 -22.49 26.47
CA GLY A 1101 -5.39 -22.54 25.34
C GLY A 1101 -4.09 -21.77 25.57
N LEU A 1102 -3.27 -21.69 24.52
CA LEU A 1102 -1.98 -21.02 24.51
C LEU A 1102 -2.10 -19.63 23.89
N THR A 1103 -1.58 -18.61 24.59
CA THR A 1103 -1.52 -17.24 24.07
C THR A 1103 -0.31 -17.03 23.19
N VAL A 1104 -0.51 -16.58 21.95
CA VAL A 1104 0.52 -16.47 20.92
C VAL A 1104 0.42 -15.14 20.15
N ARG A 1105 1.55 -14.72 19.57
CA ARG A 1105 1.58 -13.64 18.58
C ARG A 1105 0.96 -14.13 17.29
N TYR A 1106 0.01 -13.37 16.75
CA TYR A 1106 -0.75 -13.74 15.57
C TYR A 1106 -0.26 -12.96 14.33
N LEU A 1107 0.48 -13.62 13.44
CA LEU A 1107 0.94 -13.00 12.19
C LEU A 1107 0.20 -13.56 10.98
N THR A 1108 0.12 -12.75 9.93
CA THR A 1108 -0.63 -13.06 8.71
C THR A 1108 0.19 -12.72 7.45
N PRO A 1109 1.36 -13.36 7.25
CA PRO A 1109 2.15 -13.19 6.02
C PRO A 1109 1.37 -13.66 4.79
N HIS A 1110 1.70 -13.18 3.59
CA HIS A 1110 0.96 -13.52 2.37
C HIS A 1110 1.19 -14.98 1.93
N ASN A 1111 0.13 -15.61 1.45
CA ASN A 1111 0.07 -17.04 1.14
C ASN A 1111 0.87 -17.42 -0.14
N LYS A 1112 1.35 -18.66 -0.18
CA LYS A 1112 1.98 -19.28 -1.34
C LYS A 1112 0.98 -19.80 -2.37
N TRP A 1113 -0.19 -20.21 -1.90
CA TRP A 1113 -1.24 -20.90 -2.65
C TRP A 1113 -2.40 -19.98 -3.05
N SER A 1114 -2.32 -18.70 -2.72
CA SER A 1114 -3.30 -17.71 -3.12
C SER A 1114 -2.63 -16.35 -3.30
N ILE A 1115 -3.25 -15.46 -4.06
CA ILE A 1115 -2.92 -14.04 -4.03
C ILE A 1115 -4.04 -13.36 -3.26
N HIS A 1116 -3.77 -13.03 -2.00
CA HIS A 1116 -4.82 -12.66 -1.05
C HIS A 1116 -5.87 -13.77 -0.97
N SER A 1117 -7.16 -13.47 -1.16
CA SER A 1117 -8.23 -14.48 -1.26
C SER A 1117 -8.43 -15.03 -2.68
N GLU A 1118 -7.83 -14.40 -3.70
CA GLU A 1118 -7.88 -14.90 -5.07
C GLU A 1118 -7.09 -16.21 -5.14
N TYR A 1119 -7.61 -17.19 -5.87
CA TYR A 1119 -7.09 -18.56 -5.93
C TYR A 1119 -7.26 -19.42 -4.66
N GLN A 1120 -7.73 -18.87 -3.54
CA GLN A 1120 -7.95 -19.68 -2.34
C GLN A 1120 -9.07 -20.72 -2.53
N ASP A 1121 -10.08 -20.42 -3.36
CA ASP A 1121 -11.16 -21.32 -3.74
C ASP A 1121 -10.84 -22.16 -5.01
N ASN A 1122 -9.66 -21.95 -5.62
CA ASN A 1122 -9.25 -22.67 -6.81
C ASN A 1122 -8.85 -24.11 -6.45
N LEU A 1123 -9.46 -25.08 -7.14
CA LEU A 1123 -9.26 -26.50 -6.83
C LEU A 1123 -7.79 -26.93 -6.90
N PHE A 1124 -7.02 -26.44 -7.87
CA PHE A 1124 -5.61 -26.81 -7.99
C PHE A 1124 -4.79 -26.28 -6.81
N MET A 1125 -5.06 -25.05 -6.37
CA MET A 1125 -4.37 -24.48 -5.20
C MET A 1125 -4.79 -25.14 -3.89
N LEU A 1126 -6.08 -25.50 -3.76
CA LEU A 1126 -6.57 -26.28 -2.62
C LEU A 1126 -5.89 -27.65 -2.54
N SER A 1127 -5.73 -28.34 -3.68
CA SER A 1127 -5.06 -29.64 -3.76
C SER A 1127 -3.55 -29.58 -3.53
N LEU A 1128 -2.88 -28.50 -3.93
CA LEU A 1128 -1.45 -28.29 -3.66
C LEU A 1128 -1.17 -27.82 -2.23
N SER A 1129 -2.18 -27.30 -1.55
CA SER A 1129 -2.12 -26.85 -0.15
C SER A 1129 -2.68 -27.91 0.79
N ARG A 1130 -3.46 -27.48 1.80
CA ARG A 1130 -4.18 -28.38 2.72
C ARG A 1130 -5.69 -28.27 2.57
N GLY A 1131 -6.23 -27.69 1.50
CA GLY A 1131 -7.66 -27.78 1.18
C GLY A 1131 -8.62 -26.97 2.07
N GLY A 1132 -8.15 -25.95 2.79
CA GLY A 1132 -8.99 -25.14 3.68
C GLY A 1132 -8.20 -24.16 4.54
N GLN A 1133 -8.88 -23.55 5.53
CA GLN A 1133 -8.23 -22.65 6.48
C GLN A 1133 -7.20 -23.40 7.35
N ASN A 1134 -6.00 -22.84 7.48
CA ASN A 1134 -4.91 -23.38 8.28
C ASN A 1134 -4.14 -22.30 9.05
N ILE A 1135 -3.64 -22.68 10.23
CA ILE A 1135 -2.75 -21.89 11.08
C ILE A 1135 -1.50 -22.71 11.36
N TRP A 1136 -0.33 -22.12 11.08
CA TRP A 1136 0.97 -22.72 11.34
C TRP A 1136 1.44 -22.40 12.76
N MET A 1137 1.99 -23.39 13.44
CA MET A 1137 2.53 -23.24 14.80
C MET A 1137 3.76 -24.12 15.01
N SER A 1138 4.54 -23.80 16.05
CA SER A 1138 5.71 -24.59 16.43
C SER A 1138 5.29 -25.95 17.01
N ASP A 1139 6.14 -26.96 16.85
CA ASP A 1139 6.01 -28.27 17.50
C ASP A 1139 6.00 -28.17 19.03
N ARG A 1140 6.78 -27.24 19.58
CA ARG A 1140 6.85 -26.96 21.02
C ARG A 1140 5.55 -26.38 21.56
N ASP A 1141 4.96 -25.42 20.86
CA ASP A 1141 3.69 -24.83 21.25
C ASP A 1141 2.53 -25.83 21.10
N ALA A 1142 2.55 -26.63 20.03
CA ALA A 1142 1.54 -27.65 19.79
C ALA A 1142 1.52 -28.68 20.93
N ALA A 1143 2.70 -29.10 21.41
CA ALA A 1143 2.84 -30.02 22.53
C ALA A 1143 2.28 -29.47 23.85
N LYS A 1144 2.37 -28.15 24.11
CA LYS A 1144 1.85 -27.53 25.35
C LYS A 1144 0.33 -27.65 25.49
N VAL A 1145 -0.39 -27.73 24.38
CA VAL A 1145 -1.87 -27.74 24.34
C VAL A 1145 -2.43 -28.98 23.61
N GLY A 1146 -1.61 -30.02 23.42
CA GLY A 1146 -2.03 -31.32 22.88
C GLY A 1146 -2.53 -31.28 21.43
N ILE A 1147 -2.08 -30.32 20.62
CA ILE A 1147 -2.45 -30.18 19.20
C ILE A 1147 -1.52 -31.06 18.36
N GLU A 1148 -2.10 -31.87 17.48
CA GLU A 1148 -1.36 -32.62 16.47
C GLU A 1148 -1.46 -31.95 15.10
N ASP A 1149 -0.61 -32.38 14.16
CA ASP A 1149 -0.66 -31.84 12.80
C ASP A 1149 -2.00 -32.15 12.13
N ASN A 1150 -2.60 -31.15 11.49
CA ASN A 1150 -3.91 -31.19 10.83
C ASN A 1150 -5.14 -31.34 11.75
N ASP A 1151 -4.97 -31.33 13.08
CA ASP A 1151 -6.10 -31.20 14.02
C ASP A 1151 -6.89 -29.91 13.75
N TRP A 1152 -8.21 -29.97 13.91
CA TRP A 1152 -9.06 -28.79 14.04
C TRP A 1152 -8.72 -28.04 15.32
N ILE A 1153 -8.54 -26.73 15.16
CA ILE A 1153 -8.20 -25.79 16.22
C ILE A 1153 -9.10 -24.55 16.15
N GLU A 1154 -9.18 -23.85 17.28
CA GLU A 1154 -9.83 -22.55 17.39
C GLU A 1154 -8.81 -21.49 17.79
N ALA A 1155 -8.90 -20.34 17.14
CA ALA A 1155 -8.19 -19.12 17.51
C ALA A 1155 -9.21 -18.09 17.99
N VAL A 1156 -8.99 -17.53 19.18
CA VAL A 1156 -9.97 -16.69 19.87
C VAL A 1156 -9.27 -15.47 20.48
N ASN A 1157 -9.86 -14.30 20.33
CA ASN A 1157 -9.52 -13.11 21.12
C ASN A 1157 -10.75 -12.20 21.28
N ARG A 1158 -10.55 -10.99 21.82
CA ARG A 1158 -11.63 -10.00 21.98
C ARG A 1158 -12.37 -9.65 20.69
N ASN A 1159 -11.71 -9.73 19.53
CA ASN A 1159 -12.29 -9.29 18.27
C ASN A 1159 -13.20 -10.36 17.66
N GLY A 1160 -12.90 -11.65 17.82
CA GLY A 1160 -13.68 -12.72 17.21
C GLY A 1160 -13.12 -14.12 17.37
N VAL A 1161 -13.55 -15.02 16.48
CA VAL A 1161 -13.22 -16.45 16.50
C VAL A 1161 -12.92 -16.95 15.09
N VAL A 1162 -11.84 -17.72 14.92
CA VAL A 1162 -11.47 -18.41 13.68
C VAL A 1162 -11.37 -19.90 13.94
N VAL A 1163 -11.82 -20.71 12.98
CA VAL A 1163 -11.67 -22.16 13.00
C VAL A 1163 -10.84 -22.60 11.81
N ALA A 1164 -9.77 -23.33 12.08
CA ALA A 1164 -8.81 -23.75 11.06
C ALA A 1164 -8.20 -25.10 11.44
N ARG A 1165 -7.42 -25.69 10.53
CA ARG A 1165 -6.57 -26.84 10.82
C ARG A 1165 -5.15 -26.41 11.18
N ALA A 1166 -4.51 -27.12 12.11
CA ALA A 1166 -3.13 -26.85 12.49
C ALA A 1166 -2.16 -27.32 11.39
N ILE A 1167 -1.08 -26.55 11.18
CA ILE A 1167 0.14 -27.02 10.52
C ILE A 1167 1.27 -26.93 11.53
N VAL A 1168 1.68 -28.08 12.06
CA VAL A 1168 2.73 -28.16 13.07
C VAL A 1168 4.09 -28.27 12.37
N SER A 1169 5.00 -27.32 12.62
CA SER A 1169 6.28 -27.27 11.90
C SER A 1169 7.41 -26.71 12.76
N HIS A 1170 8.56 -27.41 12.75
CA HIS A 1170 9.80 -26.98 13.42
C HIS A 1170 10.36 -25.64 12.91
N ARG A 1171 9.95 -25.17 11.73
CA ARG A 1171 10.40 -23.88 11.18
C ARG A 1171 9.79 -22.69 11.91
N MET A 1172 8.66 -22.91 12.61
CA MET A 1172 7.93 -21.86 13.32
C MET A 1172 8.58 -21.61 14.68
N PRO A 1173 8.86 -20.34 15.04
CA PRO A 1173 9.38 -20.03 16.37
C PRO A 1173 8.29 -20.18 17.43
N GLU A 1174 8.71 -20.51 18.66
CA GLU A 1174 7.83 -20.61 19.82
C GLU A 1174 7.15 -19.27 20.13
N GLY A 1175 5.89 -19.30 20.56
CA GLY A 1175 5.08 -18.13 20.91
C GLY A 1175 4.52 -17.35 19.72
N THR A 1176 4.67 -17.84 18.48
CA THR A 1176 4.19 -17.18 17.26
C THR A 1176 3.45 -18.17 16.35
N VAL A 1177 2.32 -17.73 15.79
CA VAL A 1177 1.55 -18.52 14.81
C VAL A 1177 1.28 -17.73 13.54
N TYR A 1178 1.25 -18.41 12.39
CA TYR A 1178 0.94 -17.80 11.09
C TYR A 1178 -0.38 -18.32 10.54
N MET A 1179 -1.34 -17.41 10.33
CA MET A 1179 -2.46 -17.66 9.41
C MET A 1179 -2.20 -16.91 8.12
N TYR A 1180 -1.72 -17.60 7.09
CA TYR A 1180 -1.35 -16.93 5.84
C TYR A 1180 -2.52 -16.14 5.23
N HIS A 1181 -2.23 -14.92 4.78
CA HIS A 1181 -3.19 -13.97 4.20
C HIS A 1181 -3.46 -14.28 2.71
N ALA A 1182 -4.71 -14.37 2.23
CA ALA A 1182 -5.97 -14.37 2.96
C ALA A 1182 -6.68 -15.70 2.76
N GLN A 1183 -7.18 -16.28 3.85
CA GLN A 1183 -7.98 -17.49 3.80
C GLN A 1183 -9.44 -17.09 4.05
N ASP A 1184 -10.25 -17.14 2.99
CA ASP A 1184 -11.68 -16.79 3.03
C ASP A 1184 -12.47 -17.86 3.82
N ARG A 1185 -13.73 -17.57 4.17
CA ARG A 1185 -14.60 -18.45 4.98
C ARG A 1185 -15.65 -19.24 4.21
N LEU A 1186 -15.44 -19.42 2.90
CA LEU A 1186 -16.38 -20.13 2.04
C LEU A 1186 -16.09 -21.62 1.90
N ILE A 1187 -14.85 -22.05 2.11
CA ILE A 1187 -14.39 -23.42 1.85
C ILE A 1187 -13.86 -24.00 3.16
N ASP A 1188 -14.42 -25.15 3.56
CA ASP A 1188 -13.95 -25.96 4.69
C ASP A 1188 -13.84 -25.17 6.02
N VAL A 1189 -14.91 -24.43 6.36
CA VAL A 1189 -14.99 -23.67 7.63
C VAL A 1189 -16.19 -24.14 8.45
N PRO A 1190 -15.99 -24.93 9.52
CA PRO A 1190 -17.09 -25.42 10.35
C PRO A 1190 -17.62 -24.33 11.31
N LEU A 1191 -18.65 -24.68 12.07
CA LEU A 1191 -19.14 -23.90 13.19
C LEU A 1191 -18.10 -23.91 14.32
N ALA A 1192 -17.86 -22.74 14.91
CA ALA A 1192 -17.02 -22.58 16.08
C ALA A 1192 -17.78 -22.98 17.35
N GLU A 1193 -17.15 -23.75 18.23
CA GLU A 1193 -17.63 -24.12 19.56
C GLU A 1193 -17.77 -22.88 20.45
N THR A 1194 -16.82 -21.95 20.34
CA THR A 1194 -16.82 -20.73 21.16
C THR A 1194 -18.03 -19.83 20.89
N SER A 1195 -18.49 -19.72 19.64
CA SER A 1195 -19.55 -18.76 19.26
C SER A 1195 -20.87 -19.40 18.80
N GLY A 1196 -20.87 -20.70 18.49
CA GLY A 1196 -21.99 -21.39 17.85
C GLY A 1196 -22.27 -20.95 16.41
N LYS A 1197 -21.38 -20.15 15.81
CA LYS A 1197 -21.52 -19.57 14.46
C LYS A 1197 -20.41 -20.09 13.54
N ARG A 1198 -20.56 -19.93 12.22
CA ARG A 1198 -19.51 -20.20 11.22
C ARG A 1198 -18.19 -19.54 11.66
N GLY A 1199 -17.08 -20.29 11.61
CA GLY A 1199 -15.75 -19.74 11.85
C GLY A 1199 -15.46 -18.50 11.01
N GLY A 1200 -14.72 -17.55 11.60
CA GLY A 1200 -14.36 -16.30 10.95
C GLY A 1200 -13.29 -16.45 9.86
N ILE A 1201 -12.74 -15.31 9.46
CA ILE A 1201 -11.52 -15.22 8.64
C ILE A 1201 -10.37 -14.72 9.49
N HIS A 1202 -9.14 -14.72 8.97
CA HIS A 1202 -7.98 -14.16 9.68
C HIS A 1202 -8.22 -12.77 10.29
N ASN A 1203 -8.98 -11.89 9.62
CA ASN A 1203 -9.33 -10.56 10.14
C ASN A 1203 -10.51 -10.51 11.13
N SER A 1204 -11.13 -11.63 11.45
CA SER A 1204 -12.04 -11.72 12.60
C SER A 1204 -11.30 -11.57 13.92
N LEU A 1205 -9.98 -11.82 13.93
CA LEU A 1205 -9.11 -11.65 15.10
C LEU A 1205 -8.41 -10.29 15.14
N THR A 1206 -8.52 -9.46 14.11
CA THR A 1206 -7.82 -8.16 14.04
C THR A 1206 -8.76 -7.00 14.32
N ARG A 1207 -8.21 -5.81 14.57
CA ARG A 1207 -8.93 -4.53 14.65
C ARG A 1207 -8.02 -3.40 14.16
N LEU A 1208 -8.61 -2.30 13.71
CA LEU A 1208 -7.89 -1.10 13.31
C LEU A 1208 -7.34 -0.35 14.53
N LEU A 1209 -6.05 -0.02 14.44
CA LEU A 1209 -5.34 0.84 15.38
C LEU A 1209 -4.72 1.98 14.59
N VAL A 1210 -5.13 3.22 14.90
CA VAL A 1210 -4.73 4.41 14.15
C VAL A 1210 -3.63 5.15 14.91
N LYS A 1211 -2.55 5.50 14.20
CA LYS A 1211 -1.41 6.22 14.77
C LYS A 1211 -1.52 7.73 14.46
N PRO A 1212 -1.43 8.63 15.46
CA PRO A 1212 -1.56 10.07 15.24
C PRO A 1212 -0.56 10.66 14.21
N SER A 1213 0.68 10.18 14.17
CA SER A 1213 1.67 10.66 13.18
C SER A 1213 1.26 10.44 11.73
N HIS A 1214 0.36 9.49 11.46
CA HIS A 1214 -0.13 9.21 10.11
C HIS A 1214 -1.31 10.11 9.69
N LEU A 1215 -1.77 10.98 10.59
CA LEU A 1215 -2.87 11.93 10.37
C LEU A 1215 -2.38 13.38 10.21
N ILE A 1216 -1.06 13.61 10.27
CA ILE A 1216 -0.46 14.93 10.07
C ILE A 1216 -0.74 15.42 8.64
N GLY A 1217 -1.06 16.70 8.49
CA GLY A 1217 -1.27 17.34 7.19
C GLY A 1217 -0.75 18.78 7.15
N ALA A 1218 -0.86 19.38 5.96
CA ALA A 1218 -0.55 20.79 5.71
C ALA A 1218 0.89 21.23 6.01
N TYR A 1219 1.83 20.28 6.15
CA TYR A 1219 3.22 20.58 6.47
C TYR A 1219 4.21 19.79 5.60
N ALA A 1220 4.64 20.42 4.52
CA ALA A 1220 5.62 19.91 3.58
C ALA A 1220 5.28 18.50 3.07
N GLN A 1221 6.18 17.52 3.29
CA GLN A 1221 5.95 16.13 2.92
C GLN A 1221 4.86 15.44 3.75
N LEU A 1222 4.52 15.98 4.92
CA LEU A 1222 3.41 15.51 5.75
C LEU A 1222 2.13 16.27 5.38
N THR A 1223 1.70 16.10 4.13
CA THR A 1223 0.49 16.69 3.57
C THR A 1223 -0.24 15.62 2.76
N PHE A 1224 -1.57 15.59 2.80
CA PHE A 1224 -2.33 14.52 2.18
C PHE A 1224 -2.23 14.51 0.64
N ALA A 1225 -2.19 13.32 0.06
CA ALA A 1225 -2.65 13.05 -1.30
C ALA A 1225 -3.19 11.62 -1.35
N PHE A 1226 -4.02 11.29 -2.35
CA PHE A 1226 -4.68 9.97 -2.39
C PHE A 1226 -3.66 8.83 -2.45
N ASN A 1227 -3.75 7.89 -1.50
CA ASN A 1227 -2.78 6.81 -1.25
C ASN A 1227 -1.36 7.25 -0.83
N TYR A 1228 -1.05 8.55 -0.81
CA TYR A 1228 0.28 9.08 -0.45
C TYR A 1228 0.50 9.12 1.06
N LEU A 1229 -0.48 9.59 1.82
CA LEU A 1229 -0.38 9.71 3.28
C LEU A 1229 -1.74 9.42 3.91
N GLY A 1230 -1.72 8.66 5.00
CA GLY A 1230 -2.91 8.30 5.77
C GLY A 1230 -2.61 7.19 6.76
N PRO A 1231 -3.50 6.95 7.74
CA PRO A 1231 -3.34 5.88 8.71
C PRO A 1231 -3.38 4.51 8.05
N THR A 1232 -2.53 3.60 8.53
CA THR A 1232 -2.33 2.29 7.91
C THR A 1232 -3.13 1.21 8.63
N GLY A 1233 -3.69 0.24 7.89
CA GLY A 1233 -4.37 -0.93 8.46
C GLY A 1233 -3.43 -1.99 9.03
N ASN A 1234 -2.56 -1.60 9.97
CA ASN A 1234 -1.62 -2.48 10.66
C ASN A 1234 -2.35 -3.57 11.48
N GLN A 1235 -1.66 -4.69 11.76
CA GLN A 1235 -2.30 -5.87 12.37
C GLN A 1235 -1.33 -6.89 12.99
N ARG A 1236 0.00 -6.74 12.82
CA ARG A 1236 0.97 -7.77 13.25
C ARG A 1236 1.26 -7.75 14.74
N ASP A 1237 0.84 -6.70 15.42
CA ASP A 1237 0.87 -6.58 16.88
C ASP A 1237 -0.17 -7.49 17.56
N GLU A 1238 -1.12 -8.08 16.82
CA GLU A 1238 -2.23 -8.83 17.41
C GLU A 1238 -1.79 -10.08 18.20
N VAL A 1239 -2.53 -10.38 19.26
CA VAL A 1239 -2.38 -11.58 20.10
C VAL A 1239 -3.68 -12.38 20.10
N THR A 1240 -3.55 -13.70 20.20
CA THR A 1240 -4.70 -14.61 20.23
C THR A 1240 -4.41 -15.84 21.09
N ILE A 1241 -5.47 -16.49 21.55
CA ILE A 1241 -5.42 -17.77 22.24
C ILE A 1241 -5.73 -18.87 21.22
N ILE A 1242 -4.84 -19.85 21.09
CA ILE A 1242 -5.02 -21.04 20.26
C ILE A 1242 -5.34 -22.24 21.15
N ARG A 1243 -6.35 -23.02 20.76
CA ARG A 1243 -6.72 -24.25 21.46
C ARG A 1243 -7.09 -25.38 20.51
N LYS A 1244 -6.91 -26.61 20.99
CA LYS A 1244 -7.52 -27.79 20.36
C LYS A 1244 -9.02 -27.73 20.55
N ARG A 1245 -9.78 -28.11 19.53
CA ARG A 1245 -11.24 -28.23 19.61
C ARG A 1245 -11.68 -29.66 19.34
N SER A 1246 -13.00 -29.93 19.38
CA SER A 1246 -13.52 -31.21 18.93
C SER A 1246 -13.14 -31.48 17.48
N GLN A 1247 -12.68 -32.70 17.22
CA GLN A 1247 -12.34 -33.15 15.87
C GLN A 1247 -13.58 -33.59 15.08
N GLU A 1248 -14.72 -33.78 15.74
CA GLU A 1248 -16.03 -33.88 15.10
C GLU A 1248 -16.56 -32.48 14.81
N VAL A 1249 -16.84 -32.18 13.54
CA VAL A 1249 -17.17 -30.82 13.08
C VAL A 1249 -18.51 -30.79 12.34
N THR A 1250 -19.21 -29.66 12.47
CA THR A 1250 -20.48 -29.38 11.78
C THR A 1250 -20.30 -28.13 10.93
N TYR A 1251 -20.90 -28.10 9.73
CA TYR A 1251 -20.88 -26.95 8.81
C TYR A 1251 -22.25 -26.29 8.71
#